data_AF-A0A453MDE3-F1
#
_entry.id   AF-A0A453MDE3-F1
#
_cell.length_a   1.000
_cell.length_b   1.000
_cell.length_c   1.000
_cell.angle_alpha   90.00
_cell.angle_beta   90.00
_cell.angle_gamma   90.00
#
_symmetry.space_group_name_H-M   'P 1'
#
loop_
_entity.id
_entity.type
_entity.pdbx_description
1 polymer ?
#
loop_
_entity_poly.entity_id
_entity_poly.type
_entity_poly.pdbx_seq_one_letter_code
_entity_poly.pdbx_strand_id
1 'polypeptide(L)'
;MMAHVVRVLPGEKTIRMHYANCSTYNADFDGDEMNVHFPQDEISRAEAINIVDANKQYIGPRSGEAVRGLIQDHIVGAVLLTKVDTFLSREEYSQLVYGSCVSSSRGPCQSGKRVSIVKDDDTLELLPPAFVKPERWTGKQVITTILNHLTKGHPPFTVEMKGKISVQYLTAKVRHVAEGEKLRDPEELVLYIRHNELLKGMIDKNQFGNHGIVHTVHELYGADTAGRLLSIFSRLFTLFLQFHGFTCGIDDLLLSQESNNERTDFLSRSEEHSEEAHKKFLCKKDVDTDRVELQMNVEKVVRRIGESANVALDKAMLSELNGLTTKVNKNMFPYGLQKPFPKNCLTLMTATGAKGGDVNMTQISSLLGSQDLEGARVPRMISGKSLPCFPPWDSSSRAGGYVSDRFLTGLRPQEYYFHCMAGRNGLIDTAVKTSRSGYLQRCLIKSLESLFVSYDHSVRNVDGSIIQFCYGEDGVDVHKSSFLKKFKELADNRKAVSDRLAGYKGELEMYNGDPLSFKSKYITKLPQGLTESATGFHKENKCCCRKLKKKCRCRYNINEEELMKLLKVKYVASLVDPGEAVGVILAQSLGEPSTQMTLNTFHLAGRGDMNVTLGMPRIQEILMKASANIGTPYMKCPVHKGKKRKDAACLAEKLRGVTLADVVEGIEVCTVPFHNSNGHISSLYKLHLKLFSPDCYPPESELTVDECQASLRTVFVDAMEYAIEKHLNLLHKVSGIQETRVKDTESLPSEGPEESEGRPTNGDESDTSDGDDENEDDLGADAEKRKRQENDEMEYEDDIENEDGMNSDPDEETKHELDNEDDPAESGVESEENDEGHLSDSSNKTAKLEGRLAATKLKKERNETVENLQEQKQAQITQKRSKKLKLTVHVESADLNFEVHYILHKEPHILLSQFLNMC
;
A
#
# COMPACT_ATOMS: atom_id res chain seq x y z
N MET A 1 -18.35 -13.23 1.67
CA MET A 1 -19.59 -13.81 2.25
C MET A 1 -19.32 -15.27 2.58
N MET A 2 -19.79 -15.77 3.73
CA MET A 2 -19.62 -17.17 4.13
C MET A 2 -20.92 -17.72 4.70
N ALA A 3 -21.10 -19.04 4.64
CA ALA A 3 -22.22 -19.75 5.22
C ALA A 3 -21.90 -20.20 6.65
N HIS A 4 -22.90 -20.17 7.53
CA HIS A 4 -22.81 -20.60 8.92
C HIS A 4 -23.96 -21.54 9.26
N VAL A 5 -23.70 -22.46 10.19
CA VAL A 5 -24.74 -23.33 10.73
C VAL A 5 -25.58 -22.56 11.75
N VAL A 6 -26.89 -22.53 11.52
CA VAL A 6 -27.84 -21.83 12.40
C VAL A 6 -27.92 -22.53 13.75
N ARG A 7 -27.72 -21.76 14.83
CA ARG A 7 -27.98 -22.18 16.21
C ARG A 7 -28.91 -21.17 16.87
N VAL A 8 -30.15 -21.59 17.14
CA VAL A 8 -31.14 -20.73 17.79
C VAL A 8 -30.82 -20.61 19.28
N LEU A 9 -30.62 -19.37 19.74
CA LEU A 9 -30.38 -19.03 21.15
C LEU A 9 -31.62 -18.32 21.71
N PRO A 10 -32.34 -18.90 22.70
CA PRO A 10 -33.54 -18.29 23.24
C PRO A 10 -33.19 -17.06 24.09
N GLY A 11 -33.99 -15.99 23.97
CA GLY A 11 -33.84 -14.76 24.76
C GLY A 11 -32.87 -13.72 24.20
N GLU A 12 -32.15 -14.04 23.14
CA GLU A 12 -31.26 -13.11 22.43
C GLU A 12 -32.03 -12.29 21.39
N LYS A 13 -31.65 -11.02 21.21
CA LYS A 13 -32.22 -10.11 20.20
C LYS A 13 -31.23 -9.72 19.09
N THR A 14 -29.98 -10.15 19.21
CA THR A 14 -28.90 -9.81 18.28
C THR A 14 -28.31 -11.09 17.68
N ILE A 15 -27.70 -10.95 16.50
CA ILE A 15 -26.95 -12.04 15.89
C ILE A 15 -25.66 -12.23 16.68
N ARG A 16 -25.46 -13.44 17.22
CA ARG A 16 -24.21 -13.81 17.90
C ARG A 16 -23.28 -14.55 16.96
N MET A 17 -22.09 -14.01 16.78
CA MET A 17 -21.03 -14.61 15.96
C MET A 17 -19.81 -14.95 16.81
N HIS A 18 -19.09 -16.00 16.42
CA HIS A 18 -17.85 -16.41 17.08
C HIS A 18 -16.65 -15.53 16.67
N TYR A 19 -15.77 -15.20 17.62
CA TYR A 19 -14.61 -14.32 17.42
C TYR A 19 -13.66 -14.73 16.29
N ALA A 20 -13.55 -16.03 16.01
CA ALA A 20 -12.72 -16.56 14.94
C ALA A 20 -13.13 -16.08 13.52
N ASN A 21 -14.31 -15.50 13.39
CA ASN A 21 -14.84 -14.97 12.13
C ASN A 21 -14.74 -13.43 12.03
N CYS A 22 -14.31 -12.73 13.09
CA CYS A 22 -14.22 -11.27 13.07
C CYS A 22 -13.25 -10.78 12.01
N SER A 23 -12.06 -11.40 11.92
CA SER A 23 -11.05 -11.06 10.91
C SER A 23 -11.55 -11.26 9.48
N THR A 24 -12.34 -12.31 9.21
CA THR A 24 -12.87 -12.61 7.87
C THR A 24 -13.95 -11.64 7.41
N TYR A 25 -14.71 -11.06 8.33
CA TYR A 25 -15.72 -10.04 8.02
C TYR A 25 -15.22 -8.61 8.23
N ASN A 26 -14.00 -8.46 8.76
CA ASN A 26 -13.48 -7.21 9.28
C ASN A 26 -14.45 -6.53 10.27
N ALA A 27 -15.10 -7.33 11.11
CA ALA A 27 -16.09 -6.89 12.10
C ALA A 27 -15.43 -6.72 13.49
N ASP A 28 -15.82 -5.70 14.23
CA ASP A 28 -15.23 -5.36 15.54
C ASP A 28 -16.24 -5.26 16.69
N PHE A 29 -17.53 -5.48 16.42
CA PHE A 29 -18.64 -5.49 17.39
C PHE A 29 -18.92 -4.14 18.07
N ASP A 30 -18.67 -3.02 17.39
CA ASP A 30 -19.01 -1.67 17.89
C ASP A 30 -20.44 -1.20 17.54
N GLY A 31 -21.17 -1.97 16.74
CA GLY A 31 -22.48 -1.59 16.19
C GLY A 31 -22.75 -2.16 14.80
N ASP A 32 -21.79 -2.87 14.22
CA ASP A 32 -21.91 -3.55 12.92
C ASP A 32 -23.23 -4.30 12.69
N GLU A 33 -23.84 -4.06 11.54
CA GLU A 33 -25.00 -4.81 11.06
C GLU A 33 -24.56 -5.90 10.07
N MET A 34 -25.17 -7.08 10.17
CA MET A 34 -24.89 -8.20 9.27
C MET A 34 -26.18 -8.72 8.65
N ASN A 35 -26.19 -8.82 7.32
CA ASN A 35 -27.30 -9.44 6.59
C ASN A 35 -27.24 -10.96 6.69
N VAL A 36 -28.37 -11.57 7.03
CA VAL A 36 -28.52 -13.03 7.08
C VAL A 36 -29.41 -13.47 5.93
N HIS A 37 -28.80 -14.14 4.96
CA HIS A 37 -29.50 -14.75 3.84
C HIS A 37 -29.79 -16.22 4.14
N PHE A 38 -31.05 -16.65 3.99
CA PHE A 38 -31.47 -18.01 4.28
C PHE A 38 -31.80 -18.75 2.96
N PRO A 39 -30.94 -19.68 2.49
CA PRO A 39 -31.21 -20.47 1.29
C PRO A 39 -32.50 -21.27 1.42
N GLN A 40 -33.37 -21.20 0.40
CA GLN A 40 -34.66 -21.93 0.39
C GLN A 40 -34.54 -23.33 -0.24
N ASP A 41 -33.64 -23.49 -1.21
CA ASP A 41 -33.51 -24.74 -1.97
C ASP A 41 -32.41 -25.65 -1.46
N GLU A 42 -32.57 -26.96 -1.70
CA GLU A 42 -31.60 -28.00 -1.36
C GLU A 42 -30.26 -27.83 -2.08
N ILE A 43 -30.29 -27.37 -3.34
CA ILE A 43 -29.08 -27.14 -4.15
C ILE A 43 -28.27 -26.00 -3.53
N SER A 44 -28.91 -24.86 -3.27
CA SER A 44 -28.26 -23.72 -2.62
C SER A 44 -27.78 -24.07 -1.21
N ARG A 45 -28.51 -24.93 -0.48
CA ARG A 45 -28.05 -25.45 0.81
C ARG A 45 -26.80 -26.32 0.67
N ALA A 46 -26.74 -27.16 -0.36
CA ALA A 46 -25.57 -27.99 -0.64
C ALA A 46 -24.35 -27.13 -1.01
N GLU A 47 -24.52 -26.08 -1.81
CA GLU A 47 -23.44 -25.12 -2.12
C GLU A 47 -22.97 -24.36 -0.87
N ALA A 48 -23.91 -23.91 -0.03
CA ALA A 48 -23.60 -23.21 1.20
C ALA A 48 -22.76 -24.09 2.15
N ILE A 49 -23.13 -25.37 2.31
CA ILE A 49 -22.40 -26.30 3.18
C ILE A 49 -21.07 -26.73 2.56
N ASN A 50 -21.01 -26.90 1.23
CA ASN A 50 -19.86 -27.54 0.59
C ASN A 50 -18.83 -26.59 -0.02
N ILE A 51 -19.19 -25.36 -0.32
CA ILE A 51 -18.30 -24.41 -1.01
C ILE A 51 -18.11 -23.18 -0.12
N VAL A 52 -19.23 -22.58 0.32
CA VAL A 52 -19.24 -21.27 0.99
C VAL A 52 -19.10 -21.38 2.52
N ASP A 53 -19.04 -22.60 3.07
CA ASP A 53 -18.94 -22.82 4.52
C ASP A 53 -17.68 -22.17 5.11
N ALA A 54 -17.86 -21.52 6.27
CA ALA A 54 -16.79 -20.80 6.93
C ALA A 54 -15.56 -21.69 7.24
N ASN A 55 -15.72 -23.00 7.47
CA ASN A 55 -14.57 -23.88 7.74
C ASN A 55 -13.71 -24.09 6.50
N LYS A 56 -14.34 -24.16 5.32
CA LYS A 56 -13.63 -24.29 4.04
C LYS A 56 -12.92 -22.99 3.66
N GLN A 57 -13.49 -21.86 4.06
CA GLN A 57 -12.91 -20.51 3.93
C GLN A 57 -11.91 -20.18 5.07
N TYR A 58 -11.07 -21.15 5.46
CA TYR A 58 -10.01 -20.93 6.47
C TYR A 58 -8.84 -20.13 5.90
N ILE A 59 -8.50 -20.38 4.64
CA ILE A 59 -7.38 -19.79 3.90
C ILE A 59 -7.92 -18.73 2.94
N GLY A 60 -7.25 -17.59 2.85
CA GLY A 60 -7.60 -16.52 1.91
C GLY A 60 -6.98 -16.76 0.52
N PRO A 61 -7.71 -16.45 -0.57
CA PRO A 61 -7.25 -16.70 -1.94
C PRO A 61 -6.07 -15.82 -2.39
N ARG A 62 -5.80 -14.72 -1.68
CA ARG A 62 -4.78 -13.73 -2.07
C ARG A 62 -3.36 -14.26 -1.97
N SER A 63 -3.02 -14.88 -0.84
CA SER A 63 -1.65 -15.31 -0.52
C SER A 63 -1.57 -16.74 0.03
N GLY A 64 -2.71 -17.41 0.17
CA GLY A 64 -2.75 -18.76 0.77
C GLY A 64 -2.56 -18.72 2.28
N GLU A 65 -2.84 -17.57 2.91
CA GLU A 65 -2.69 -17.35 4.35
C GLU A 65 -3.98 -17.64 5.12
N ALA A 66 -3.85 -18.10 6.36
CA ALA A 66 -4.96 -18.37 7.25
C ALA A 66 -5.59 -17.06 7.73
N VAL A 67 -6.89 -16.88 7.45
CA VAL A 67 -7.65 -15.66 7.82
C VAL A 67 -8.41 -15.87 9.12
N ARG A 68 -8.87 -17.11 9.39
CA ARG A 68 -9.60 -17.48 10.61
C ARG A 68 -8.62 -17.88 11.72
N GLY A 69 -8.78 -17.30 12.90
CA GLY A 69 -7.92 -17.61 14.04
C GLY A 69 -8.48 -17.05 15.33
N LEU A 70 -8.00 -17.56 16.47
CA LEU A 70 -8.37 -16.99 17.77
C LEU A 70 -7.62 -15.68 18.01
N ILE A 71 -8.30 -14.73 18.64
CA ILE A 71 -7.80 -13.37 18.88
C ILE A 71 -7.85 -13.02 20.37
N GLN A 72 -7.09 -11.99 20.75
CA GLN A 72 -7.14 -11.31 22.06
C GLN A 72 -7.00 -12.28 23.25
N ASP A 73 -8.02 -12.37 24.11
CA ASP A 73 -8.02 -13.12 25.36
C ASP A 73 -7.67 -14.59 25.16
N HIS A 74 -8.11 -15.21 24.07
CA HIS A 74 -7.77 -16.60 23.78
C HIS A 74 -6.26 -16.81 23.63
N ILE A 75 -5.54 -15.83 23.05
CA ILE A 75 -4.07 -15.89 22.91
C ILE A 75 -3.42 -15.77 24.28
N VAL A 76 -3.91 -14.85 25.13
CA VAL A 76 -3.43 -14.70 26.51
C VAL A 76 -3.66 -15.98 27.30
N GLY A 77 -4.87 -16.52 27.26
CA GLY A 77 -5.25 -17.77 27.91
C GLY A 77 -4.40 -18.96 27.41
N ALA A 78 -4.10 -19.02 26.12
CA ALA A 78 -3.25 -20.05 25.55
C ALA A 78 -1.83 -20.01 26.10
N VAL A 79 -1.22 -18.83 26.19
CA VAL A 79 0.13 -18.66 26.74
C VAL A 79 0.15 -18.96 28.24
N LEU A 80 -0.82 -18.43 28.99
CA LEU A 80 -0.92 -18.68 30.43
C LEU A 80 -1.21 -20.15 30.77
N LEU A 81 -1.94 -20.87 29.92
CA LEU A 81 -2.15 -22.31 30.10
C LEU A 81 -0.88 -23.09 29.76
N THR A 82 -0.18 -22.72 28.68
CA THR A 82 0.95 -23.52 28.15
C THR A 82 2.33 -23.15 28.70
N LYS A 83 2.45 -22.08 29.51
CA LYS A 83 3.69 -21.76 30.24
C LYS A 83 4.12 -22.93 31.14
N VAL A 84 5.41 -23.02 31.42
CA VAL A 84 6.01 -24.12 32.20
C VAL A 84 5.47 -24.15 33.64
N ASP A 85 5.18 -22.99 34.21
CA ASP A 85 4.76 -22.84 35.60
C ASP A 85 3.29 -23.19 35.87
N THR A 86 2.53 -23.61 34.86
CA THR A 86 1.10 -23.94 35.02
C THR A 86 0.91 -25.41 35.36
N PHE A 87 0.60 -25.66 36.63
CA PHE A 87 0.23 -26.97 37.15
C PHE A 87 -1.24 -27.01 37.53
N LEU A 88 -1.90 -28.12 37.21
CA LEU A 88 -3.33 -28.34 37.41
C LEU A 88 -3.53 -29.55 38.33
N SER A 89 -4.55 -29.44 39.19
CA SER A 89 -5.12 -30.57 39.93
C SER A 89 -5.88 -31.52 38.99
N ARG A 90 -6.22 -32.70 39.49
CA ARG A 90 -6.98 -33.69 38.71
C ARG A 90 -8.36 -33.16 38.32
N GLU A 91 -9.00 -32.44 39.24
CA GLU A 91 -10.33 -31.86 39.08
C GLU A 91 -10.31 -30.77 38.01
N GLU A 92 -9.36 -29.83 38.10
CA GLU A 92 -9.19 -28.75 37.10
C GLU A 92 -8.86 -29.32 35.72
N TYR A 93 -7.93 -30.28 35.65
CA TYR A 93 -7.57 -30.94 34.40
C TYR A 93 -8.79 -31.62 33.75
N SER A 94 -9.53 -32.42 34.53
CA SER A 94 -10.70 -33.15 34.04
C SER A 94 -11.80 -32.18 33.59
N GLN A 95 -12.03 -31.10 34.34
CA GLN A 95 -13.03 -30.09 34.01
C GLN A 95 -12.69 -29.32 32.74
N LEU A 96 -11.42 -28.93 32.55
CA LEU A 96 -10.96 -28.22 31.35
C LEU A 96 -11.07 -29.09 30.10
N VAL A 97 -10.65 -30.37 30.18
CA VAL A 97 -10.76 -31.28 29.03
C VAL A 97 -12.22 -31.56 28.72
N TYR A 98 -13.06 -31.86 29.72
CA TYR A 98 -14.48 -32.11 29.50
C TYR A 98 -15.19 -30.88 28.92
N GLY A 99 -15.05 -29.71 29.54
CA GLY A 99 -15.71 -28.48 29.09
C GLY A 99 -15.29 -28.02 27.68
N SER A 100 -14.07 -28.36 27.26
CA SER A 100 -13.58 -28.04 25.92
C SER A 100 -14.00 -29.07 24.86
N CYS A 101 -13.90 -30.37 25.16
CA CYS A 101 -14.20 -31.47 24.24
C CYS A 101 -15.69 -31.79 24.07
N VAL A 102 -16.56 -31.42 25.01
CA VAL A 102 -18.01 -31.64 24.87
C VAL A 102 -18.53 -30.87 23.66
N SER A 103 -18.74 -31.60 22.57
CA SER A 103 -19.36 -31.07 21.37
C SER A 103 -20.87 -31.03 21.56
N SER A 104 -21.46 -29.85 21.39
CA SER A 104 -22.92 -29.70 21.30
C SER A 104 -23.50 -30.25 19.99
N SER A 105 -22.72 -30.95 19.15
CA SER A 105 -23.25 -31.78 18.06
C SER A 105 -24.04 -32.95 18.65
N ARG A 106 -25.20 -32.64 19.21
CA ARG A 106 -26.34 -33.51 19.13
C ARG A 106 -26.52 -33.84 17.66
N GLY A 107 -26.27 -35.08 17.27
CA GLY A 107 -26.96 -35.64 16.10
C GLY A 107 -28.46 -35.37 16.26
N PRO A 108 -29.24 -35.28 15.16
CA PRO A 108 -30.66 -34.95 15.23
C PRO A 108 -31.30 -35.85 16.28
N CYS A 109 -31.69 -35.25 17.41
CA CYS A 109 -32.38 -35.99 18.45
C CYS A 109 -33.69 -36.42 17.82
N GLN A 110 -33.85 -37.73 17.61
CA GLN A 110 -35.19 -38.27 17.41
C GLN A 110 -36.05 -37.75 18.55
N SER A 111 -37.10 -37.01 18.20
CA SER A 111 -38.09 -36.50 19.14
C SER A 111 -38.47 -37.60 20.13
N GLY A 112 -38.30 -37.35 21.44
CA GLY A 112 -38.82 -38.21 22.51
C GLY A 112 -37.82 -38.90 23.46
N LYS A 113 -36.50 -38.88 23.23
CA LYS A 113 -35.52 -39.44 24.21
C LYS A 113 -34.79 -38.33 24.98
N ARG A 114 -35.04 -38.24 26.30
CA ARG A 114 -34.36 -37.30 27.23
C ARG A 114 -32.90 -37.69 27.54
N VAL A 115 -32.49 -38.90 27.19
CA VAL A 115 -31.12 -39.41 27.36
C VAL A 115 -30.63 -39.98 26.03
N SER A 116 -29.60 -39.38 25.46
CA SER A 116 -28.87 -39.90 24.30
C SER A 116 -27.72 -40.76 24.79
N ILE A 117 -27.68 -42.02 24.39
CA ILE A 117 -26.55 -42.91 24.64
C ILE A 117 -25.41 -42.46 23.74
N VAL A 118 -24.31 -42.04 24.36
CA VAL A 118 -23.07 -41.64 23.72
C VAL A 118 -22.46 -42.88 23.06
N LYS A 119 -22.08 -42.79 21.77
CA LYS A 119 -21.36 -43.89 21.08
C LYS A 119 -19.97 -44.06 21.72
N ASP A 120 -19.43 -45.27 21.73
CA ASP A 120 -18.09 -45.58 22.29
C ASP A 120 -16.96 -44.67 21.73
N ASP A 121 -17.14 -44.06 20.55
CA ASP A 121 -16.21 -43.14 19.91
C ASP A 121 -15.95 -41.84 20.72
N ASP A 122 -16.93 -41.40 21.52
CA ASP A 122 -16.85 -40.17 22.33
C ASP A 122 -16.22 -40.40 23.72
N THR A 123 -15.69 -41.59 23.98
CA THR A 123 -14.93 -41.87 25.20
C THR A 123 -13.63 -41.05 25.20
N LEU A 124 -13.51 -40.19 26.21
CA LEU A 124 -12.37 -39.30 26.42
C LEU A 124 -11.29 -40.02 27.23
N GLU A 125 -10.14 -40.25 26.60
CA GLU A 125 -8.97 -40.86 27.26
C GLU A 125 -8.13 -39.79 27.96
N LEU A 126 -8.07 -39.85 29.29
CA LEU A 126 -7.24 -38.95 30.08
C LEU A 126 -5.79 -39.43 30.12
N LEU A 127 -4.85 -38.48 30.12
CA LEU A 127 -3.42 -38.77 30.25
C LEU A 127 -3.03 -38.99 31.71
N PRO A 128 -2.01 -39.81 31.99
CA PRO A 128 -1.43 -39.90 33.33
C PRO A 128 -0.83 -38.55 33.76
N PRO A 129 -0.78 -38.26 35.07
CA PRO A 129 -0.21 -37.02 35.58
C PRO A 129 1.28 -36.92 35.26
N ALA A 130 1.76 -35.71 34.95
CA ALA A 130 3.20 -35.47 34.75
C ALA A 130 3.98 -35.68 36.05
N PHE A 131 3.38 -35.32 37.19
CA PHE A 131 3.93 -35.58 38.52
C PHE A 131 3.06 -36.58 39.23
N VAL A 132 3.63 -37.74 39.57
CA VAL A 132 2.90 -38.80 40.28
C VAL A 132 2.70 -38.44 41.77
N LYS A 133 3.63 -37.68 42.37
CA LYS A 133 3.53 -37.22 43.76
C LYS A 133 4.20 -35.85 43.95
N PRO A 134 3.48 -34.81 44.44
CA PRO A 134 2.02 -34.72 44.49
C PRO A 134 1.41 -34.85 43.08
N GLU A 135 0.20 -35.41 42.99
CA GLU A 135 -0.47 -35.64 41.70
C GLU A 135 -0.78 -34.30 41.00
N ARG A 136 -0.12 -34.04 39.86
CA ARG A 136 -0.28 -32.80 39.08
C ARG A 136 -0.15 -33.04 37.58
N TRP A 137 -0.99 -32.35 36.83
CA TRP A 137 -0.90 -32.24 35.37
C TRP A 137 -0.32 -30.90 34.97
N THR A 138 0.23 -30.82 33.75
CA THR A 138 0.67 -29.56 33.15
C THR A 138 -0.37 -29.05 32.16
N GLY A 139 -0.43 -27.75 31.91
CA GLY A 139 -1.33 -27.21 30.89
C GLY A 139 -1.01 -27.70 29.47
N LYS A 140 0.25 -28.09 29.18
CA LYS A 140 0.63 -28.73 27.91
C LYS A 140 -0.01 -30.12 27.73
N GLN A 141 -0.22 -30.86 28.83
CA GLN A 141 -0.92 -32.15 28.77
C GLN A 141 -2.39 -31.98 28.40
N VAL A 142 -3.04 -30.88 28.80
CA VAL A 142 -4.43 -30.58 28.38
C VAL A 142 -4.52 -30.48 26.85
N ILE A 143 -3.61 -29.73 26.23
CA ILE A 143 -3.53 -29.60 24.77
C ILE A 143 -3.29 -30.96 24.12
N THR A 144 -2.39 -31.77 24.67
CA THR A 144 -2.08 -33.11 24.16
C THR A 144 -3.32 -34.01 24.19
N THR A 145 -4.09 -34.01 25.28
CA THR A 145 -5.34 -34.77 25.39
C THR A 145 -6.36 -34.35 24.35
N ILE A 146 -6.51 -33.04 24.11
CA ILE A 146 -7.41 -32.50 23.09
C ILE A 146 -6.98 -32.95 21.69
N LEU A 147 -5.69 -32.88 21.37
CA LEU A 147 -5.17 -33.32 20.07
C LEU A 147 -5.40 -34.83 19.87
N ASN A 148 -5.16 -35.65 20.89
CA ASN A 148 -5.43 -37.09 20.83
C ASN A 148 -6.91 -37.41 20.63
N HIS A 149 -7.80 -36.67 21.29
CA HIS A 149 -9.24 -36.82 21.10
C HIS A 149 -9.67 -36.40 19.68
N LEU A 150 -9.13 -35.31 19.16
CA LEU A 150 -9.47 -34.81 17.83
C LEU A 150 -8.99 -35.73 16.70
N THR A 151 -7.78 -36.30 16.82
CA THR A 151 -7.21 -37.19 15.80
C THR A 151 -7.49 -38.66 16.06
N LYS A 152 -8.47 -39.00 16.90
CA LYS A 152 -8.83 -40.39 17.19
C LYS A 152 -9.21 -41.10 15.88
N GLY A 153 -8.56 -42.23 15.60
CA GLY A 153 -8.73 -42.97 14.35
C GLY A 153 -7.80 -42.56 13.20
N HIS A 154 -7.01 -41.49 13.34
CA HIS A 154 -6.02 -41.06 12.36
C HIS A 154 -4.59 -41.09 12.91
N PRO A 155 -3.55 -41.15 12.04
CA PRO A 155 -2.16 -41.09 12.50
C PRO A 155 -1.86 -39.75 13.21
N PRO A 156 -1.12 -39.75 14.32
CA PRO A 156 -0.75 -38.52 15.02
C PRO A 156 0.27 -37.71 14.23
N PHE A 157 0.31 -36.39 14.44
CA PHE A 157 1.20 -35.48 13.70
C PHE A 157 2.38 -34.97 14.55
N THR A 158 3.43 -34.56 13.86
CA THR A 158 4.65 -33.96 14.42
C THR A 158 4.94 -32.66 13.71
N VAL A 159 5.20 -31.60 14.46
CA VAL A 159 5.49 -30.29 13.88
C VAL A 159 6.36 -29.45 14.80
N GLU A 160 7.24 -28.66 14.18
CA GLU A 160 8.16 -27.74 14.85
C GLU A 160 7.91 -26.32 14.32
N MET A 161 7.49 -25.41 15.20
CA MET A 161 7.07 -24.06 14.86
C MET A 161 7.80 -23.03 15.72
N LYS A 162 8.05 -21.85 15.15
CA LYS A 162 8.63 -20.74 15.91
C LYS A 162 7.52 -19.90 16.53
N GLY A 163 7.65 -19.61 17.83
CA GLY A 163 6.80 -18.63 18.49
C GLY A 163 7.10 -17.18 18.06
N LYS A 164 6.19 -16.28 18.38
CA LYS A 164 6.31 -14.83 18.31
C LYS A 164 7.17 -14.26 19.44
N ILE A 165 7.11 -14.88 20.63
CA ILE A 165 7.84 -14.41 21.81
C ILE A 165 9.34 -14.43 21.51
N SER A 166 10.00 -13.28 21.65
CA SER A 166 11.45 -13.16 21.45
C SER A 166 12.23 -13.80 22.60
N VAL A 167 13.42 -14.32 22.29
CA VAL A 167 14.41 -14.84 23.25
C VAL A 167 14.63 -13.86 24.42
N GLN A 168 14.62 -12.56 24.12
CA GLN A 168 14.89 -11.50 25.09
C GLN A 168 13.90 -11.46 26.26
N TYR A 169 12.64 -11.88 26.05
CA TYR A 169 11.62 -11.89 27.11
C TYR A 169 11.73 -13.11 28.04
N LEU A 170 12.29 -14.23 27.54
CA LEU A 170 12.47 -15.46 28.33
C LEU A 170 13.84 -15.55 28.99
N THR A 171 14.84 -14.88 28.41
CA THR A 171 16.18 -14.83 29.01
C THR A 171 16.17 -13.78 30.10
N ALA A 172 15.78 -14.16 31.32
CA ALA A 172 16.10 -13.37 32.49
C ALA A 172 17.63 -13.25 32.57
N LYS A 173 18.20 -12.10 32.22
CA LYS A 173 19.61 -11.82 32.48
C LYS A 173 19.73 -10.64 33.42
N VAL A 174 20.20 -10.97 34.61
CA VAL A 174 21.19 -10.22 35.37
C VAL A 174 21.99 -9.33 34.40
N ARG A 175 21.96 -8.01 34.62
CA ARG A 175 22.62 -6.99 33.79
C ARG A 175 24.15 -7.17 33.65
N HIS A 176 24.73 -8.15 34.34
CA HIS A 176 26.13 -8.57 34.22
C HIS A 176 26.21 -10.10 34.07
N VAL A 177 26.37 -10.60 32.85
CA VAL A 177 26.88 -11.96 32.63
C VAL A 177 28.37 -11.82 32.37
N ALA A 178 29.17 -12.24 33.35
CA ALA A 178 30.59 -12.51 33.14
C ALA A 178 30.73 -13.49 31.96
N GLU A 179 31.65 -13.20 31.05
CA GLU A 179 31.99 -14.06 29.91
C GLU A 179 32.22 -15.50 30.41
N GLY A 180 31.28 -16.42 30.13
CA GLY A 180 31.49 -17.85 30.42
C GLY A 180 30.25 -18.69 30.80
N GLU A 181 29.16 -18.10 31.28
CA GLU A 181 27.97 -18.89 31.62
C GLU A 181 27.08 -19.17 30.40
N LYS A 182 26.98 -20.46 30.03
CA LYS A 182 26.09 -20.94 28.97
C LYS A 182 24.65 -20.54 29.30
N LEU A 183 24.02 -19.74 28.42
CA LEU A 183 22.59 -19.45 28.47
C LEU A 183 21.81 -20.76 28.66
N ARG A 184 20.81 -20.77 29.56
CA ARG A 184 19.76 -21.80 29.54
C ARG A 184 19.22 -21.89 28.10
N ASP A 185 19.16 -23.10 27.58
CA ASP A 185 19.00 -23.31 26.15
C ASP A 185 17.74 -22.62 25.59
N PRO A 186 17.81 -21.99 24.40
CA PRO A 186 16.69 -21.34 23.71
C PRO A 186 15.60 -22.32 23.21
N GLU A 187 15.51 -23.51 23.80
CA GLU A 187 14.65 -24.61 23.41
C GLU A 187 13.17 -24.39 23.77
N GLU A 188 12.85 -23.41 24.63
CA GLU A 188 11.46 -23.07 25.00
C GLU A 188 10.75 -22.16 23.99
N LEU A 189 11.46 -21.56 23.03
CA LEU A 189 10.90 -20.63 22.05
C LEU A 189 10.28 -21.32 20.84
N VAL A 190 10.68 -22.57 20.62
CA VAL A 190 10.21 -23.39 19.52
C VAL A 190 9.13 -24.31 20.05
N LEU A 191 7.93 -24.13 19.53
CA LEU A 191 6.83 -25.04 19.78
C LEU A 191 7.12 -26.37 19.07
N TYR A 192 7.18 -27.44 19.84
CA TYR A 192 7.47 -28.77 19.33
C TYR A 192 6.40 -29.75 19.78
N ILE A 193 5.60 -30.19 18.81
CA ILE A 193 4.60 -31.25 18.98
C ILE A 193 5.17 -32.51 18.32
N ARG A 194 5.21 -33.61 19.06
CA ARG A 194 5.67 -34.90 18.56
C ARG A 194 4.62 -35.95 18.80
N HIS A 195 4.11 -36.56 17.73
CA HIS A 195 3.00 -37.52 17.79
C HIS A 195 1.86 -37.02 18.69
N ASN A 196 1.34 -35.81 18.40
CA ASN A 196 0.32 -35.09 19.17
C ASN A 196 0.70 -34.62 20.58
N GLU A 197 1.88 -34.99 21.10
CA GLU A 197 2.34 -34.54 22.41
C GLU A 197 3.02 -33.17 22.32
N LEU A 198 2.49 -32.17 23.03
CA LEU A 198 3.11 -30.85 23.14
C LEU A 198 4.25 -30.91 24.16
N LEU A 199 5.48 -31.07 23.66
CA LEU A 199 6.67 -31.25 24.50
C LEU A 199 7.29 -29.92 24.92
N LYS A 200 7.41 -28.97 23.98
CA LYS A 200 8.11 -27.69 24.20
C LYS A 200 7.33 -26.53 23.57
N GLY A 201 7.57 -25.33 24.09
CA GLY A 201 6.98 -24.09 23.61
C GLY A 201 5.66 -23.70 24.24
N MET A 202 5.27 -22.45 23.99
CA MET A 202 3.98 -21.88 24.37
C MET A 202 3.14 -21.63 23.11
N ILE A 203 1.82 -21.68 23.26
CA ILE A 203 0.89 -21.38 22.16
C ILE A 203 0.62 -19.88 22.14
N ASP A 204 1.13 -19.20 21.12
CA ASP A 204 0.95 -17.78 20.87
C ASP A 204 0.17 -17.51 19.56
N LYS A 205 0.06 -16.23 19.17
CA LYS A 205 -0.65 -15.82 17.95
C LYS A 205 -0.17 -16.55 16.69
N ASN A 206 1.13 -16.83 16.57
CA ASN A 206 1.68 -17.50 15.39
C ASN A 206 1.12 -18.92 15.22
N GLN A 207 0.74 -19.58 16.32
CA GLN A 207 0.16 -20.93 16.26
C GLN A 207 -1.26 -20.97 15.69
N PHE A 208 -1.98 -19.85 15.71
CA PHE A 208 -3.29 -19.70 15.07
C PHE A 208 -3.18 -19.11 13.66
N GLY A 209 -1.99 -18.67 13.24
CA GLY A 209 -1.74 -18.08 11.93
C GLY A 209 -1.12 -19.06 10.92
N ASN A 210 -0.34 -18.50 10.00
CA ASN A 210 0.27 -19.24 8.90
C ASN A 210 1.27 -20.28 9.39
N HIS A 211 1.15 -21.52 8.88
CA HIS A 211 1.92 -22.68 9.32
C HIS A 211 1.86 -22.94 10.83
N GLY A 212 0.85 -22.41 11.53
CA GLY A 212 0.56 -22.69 12.93
C GLY A 212 -0.14 -24.05 13.12
N ILE A 213 -0.38 -24.44 14.38
CA ILE A 213 -1.00 -25.72 14.76
C ILE A 213 -2.32 -25.94 14.02
N VAL A 214 -3.18 -24.91 13.99
CA VAL A 214 -4.49 -24.99 13.34
C VAL A 214 -4.36 -25.20 11.84
N HIS A 215 -3.42 -24.50 11.20
CA HIS A 215 -3.17 -24.65 9.77
C HIS A 215 -2.56 -26.03 9.44
N THR A 216 -1.68 -26.57 10.28
CA THR A 216 -1.20 -27.95 10.13
C THR A 216 -2.33 -28.96 10.26
N VAL A 217 -3.25 -28.77 11.21
CA VAL A 217 -4.42 -29.65 11.35
C VAL A 217 -5.36 -29.53 10.15
N HIS A 218 -5.58 -28.32 9.63
CA HIS A 218 -6.31 -28.08 8.38
C HIS A 218 -5.71 -28.86 7.21
N GLU A 219 -4.38 -28.85 7.10
CA GLU A 219 -3.66 -29.53 6.02
C GLU A 219 -3.57 -31.05 6.19
N LEU A 220 -3.53 -31.57 7.42
CA LEU A 220 -3.39 -33.02 7.63
C LEU A 220 -4.74 -33.73 7.74
N TYR A 221 -5.74 -33.09 8.34
CA TYR A 221 -7.03 -33.72 8.68
C TYR A 221 -8.25 -32.98 8.09
N GLY A 222 -8.03 -31.90 7.33
CA GLY A 222 -9.09 -31.17 6.63
C GLY A 222 -9.69 -30.00 7.40
N ALA A 223 -10.51 -29.22 6.68
CA ALA A 223 -11.12 -27.97 7.13
C ALA A 223 -12.05 -28.14 8.34
N ASP A 224 -12.91 -29.17 8.34
CA ASP A 224 -13.87 -29.40 9.42
C ASP A 224 -13.18 -29.70 10.75
N THR A 225 -12.10 -30.49 10.71
CA THR A 225 -11.28 -30.83 11.87
C THR A 225 -10.59 -29.59 12.45
N ALA A 226 -10.10 -28.70 11.59
CA ALA A 226 -9.53 -27.42 12.03
C ALA A 226 -10.59 -26.48 12.64
N GLY A 227 -11.79 -26.40 12.06
CA GLY A 227 -12.91 -25.66 12.62
C GLY A 227 -13.35 -26.17 14.00
N ARG A 228 -13.37 -27.50 14.18
CA ARG A 228 -13.60 -28.14 15.49
C ARG A 228 -12.50 -27.79 16.47
N LEU A 229 -11.23 -27.84 16.06
CA LEU A 229 -10.10 -27.47 16.91
C LEU A 229 -10.21 -26.02 17.40
N LEU A 230 -10.50 -25.07 16.51
CA LEU A 230 -10.71 -23.66 16.87
C LEU A 230 -11.83 -23.50 17.90
N SER A 231 -12.92 -24.24 17.72
CA SER A 231 -14.05 -24.22 18.64
C SER A 231 -13.71 -24.80 20.02
N ILE A 232 -12.94 -25.90 20.06
CA ILE A 232 -12.48 -26.54 21.30
C ILE A 232 -11.52 -25.60 22.03
N PHE A 233 -10.55 -25.01 21.32
CA PHE A 233 -9.59 -24.06 21.88
C PHE A 233 -10.25 -22.79 22.40
N SER A 234 -11.24 -22.24 21.69
CA SER A 234 -12.03 -21.10 22.15
C SER A 234 -12.68 -21.39 23.52
N ARG A 235 -13.38 -22.52 23.63
CA ARG A 235 -13.99 -22.94 24.90
C ARG A 235 -12.96 -23.19 25.99
N LEU A 236 -11.86 -23.87 25.66
CA LEU A 236 -10.78 -24.18 26.61
C LEU A 236 -10.22 -22.91 27.24
N PHE A 237 -9.80 -21.94 26.41
CA PHE A 237 -9.16 -20.73 26.91
C PHE A 237 -10.16 -19.84 27.62
N THR A 238 -11.42 -19.80 27.18
CA THR A 238 -12.49 -19.09 27.90
C THR A 238 -12.70 -19.68 29.30
N LEU A 239 -12.84 -21.01 29.41
CA LEU A 239 -13.01 -21.69 30.70
C LEU A 239 -11.78 -21.51 31.60
N PHE A 240 -10.58 -21.60 31.03
CA PHE A 240 -9.35 -21.39 31.79
C PHE A 240 -9.25 -19.96 32.35
N LEU A 241 -9.61 -18.95 31.55
CA LEU A 241 -9.62 -17.56 31.99
C LEU A 241 -10.70 -17.29 33.04
N GLN A 242 -11.83 -18.00 33.02
CA GLN A 242 -12.83 -17.92 34.08
C GLN A 242 -12.29 -18.41 35.44
N PHE A 243 -11.34 -19.36 35.45
CA PHE A 243 -10.70 -19.82 36.68
C PHE A 243 -9.55 -18.92 37.14
N HIS A 244 -8.68 -18.50 36.22
CA HIS A 244 -7.44 -17.79 36.57
C HIS A 244 -7.63 -16.26 36.65
N GLY A 245 -8.50 -15.70 35.81
CA GLY A 245 -8.61 -14.26 35.58
C GLY A 245 -7.41 -13.68 34.83
N PHE A 246 -7.61 -12.52 34.19
CA PHE A 246 -6.54 -11.74 33.57
C PHE A 246 -6.87 -10.25 33.71
N THR A 247 -5.88 -9.43 34.05
CA THR A 247 -6.04 -7.98 34.25
C THR A 247 -4.75 -7.25 33.88
N CYS A 248 -4.84 -5.96 33.54
CA CYS A 248 -3.71 -5.09 33.25
C CYS A 248 -3.84 -3.83 34.12
N GLY A 249 -2.84 -3.56 34.95
CA GLY A 249 -2.83 -2.43 35.88
C GLY A 249 -1.87 -1.31 35.48
N ILE A 250 -1.85 -0.21 36.24
CA ILE A 250 -0.88 0.89 36.06
C ILE A 250 0.54 0.41 36.39
N ASP A 251 0.67 -0.51 37.33
CA ASP A 251 1.94 -1.11 37.76
C ASP A 251 2.63 -1.94 36.66
N ASP A 252 1.90 -2.36 35.62
CA ASP A 252 2.45 -2.99 34.41
C ASP A 252 3.12 -1.96 33.47
N LEU A 253 2.82 -0.67 33.63
CA LEU A 253 3.31 0.44 32.80
C LEU A 253 4.59 1.08 33.38
N LEU A 254 4.88 0.82 34.66
CA LEU A 254 5.94 1.50 35.38
C LEU A 254 7.32 0.97 34.99
N LEU A 255 8.25 1.91 34.77
CA LEU A 255 9.67 1.62 34.64
C LEU A 255 10.32 1.56 36.03
N SER A 256 11.37 0.75 36.15
CA SER A 256 12.28 0.80 37.31
C SER A 256 12.92 2.19 37.42
N GLN A 257 13.22 2.63 38.65
CA GLN A 257 13.76 3.97 38.89
C GLN A 257 15.09 4.19 38.17
N GLU A 258 15.97 3.18 38.15
CA GLU A 258 17.25 3.22 37.43
C GLU A 258 17.03 3.45 35.93
N SER A 259 16.15 2.67 35.31
CA SER A 259 15.82 2.82 33.89
C SER A 259 15.13 4.15 33.59
N ASN A 260 14.31 4.66 34.51
CA ASN A 260 13.70 5.96 34.33
C ASN A 260 14.72 7.11 34.39
N ASN A 261 15.75 7.00 35.22
CA ASN A 261 16.86 7.96 35.25
C ASN A 261 17.67 7.89 33.95
N GLU A 262 18.07 6.68 33.52
CA GLU A 262 18.77 6.49 32.24
C GLU A 262 17.97 7.05 31.06
N ARG A 263 16.65 6.82 31.02
CA ARG A 263 15.75 7.40 30.01
C ARG A 263 15.87 8.92 29.98
N THR A 264 15.80 9.58 31.13
CA THR A 264 15.93 11.04 31.23
C THR A 264 17.30 11.51 30.72
N ASP A 265 18.37 10.79 31.06
CA ASP A 265 19.74 11.11 30.61
C ASP A 265 19.94 10.93 29.10
N PHE A 266 19.29 9.95 28.48
CA PHE A 266 19.30 9.82 27.02
C PHE A 266 18.47 10.91 26.35
N LEU A 267 17.32 11.26 26.91
CA LEU A 267 16.43 12.28 26.37
C LEU A 267 17.02 13.69 26.48
N SER A 268 17.83 13.98 27.49
CA SER A 268 18.52 15.28 27.58
C SER A 268 19.49 15.52 26.43
N ARG A 269 20.01 14.45 25.79
CA ARG A 269 20.86 14.53 24.60
C ARG A 269 20.09 14.76 23.28
N SER A 270 18.76 14.82 23.31
CA SER A 270 17.95 15.09 22.11
C SER A 270 18.26 16.44 21.46
N GLU A 271 18.57 17.45 22.26
CA GLU A 271 18.93 18.78 21.77
C GLU A 271 20.29 18.79 21.07
N GLU A 272 21.26 18.01 21.54
CA GLU A 272 22.57 17.85 20.90
C GLU A 272 22.43 17.21 19.51
N HIS A 273 21.60 16.16 19.40
CA HIS A 273 21.28 15.52 18.12
C HIS A 273 20.56 16.47 17.16
N SER A 274 19.68 17.32 17.70
CA SER A 274 18.98 18.35 16.93
C SER A 274 19.95 19.37 16.33
N GLU A 275 20.90 19.87 17.13
CA GLU A 275 21.93 20.79 16.66
C GLU A 275 22.85 20.13 15.64
N GLU A 276 23.22 18.86 15.84
CA GLU A 276 24.03 18.10 14.89
C GLU A 276 23.33 17.94 13.52
N ALA A 277 22.02 17.71 13.50
CA ALA A 277 21.24 17.63 12.28
C ALA A 277 21.19 18.98 11.53
N HIS A 278 21.04 20.10 12.24
CA HIS A 278 21.12 21.44 11.62
C HIS A 278 22.53 21.76 11.10
N LYS A 279 23.59 21.33 11.81
CA LYS A 279 24.99 21.48 11.34
C LYS A 279 25.24 20.63 10.08
N LYS A 280 24.73 19.40 10.05
CA LYS A 280 24.76 18.52 8.87
C LYS A 280 24.06 19.15 7.67
N PHE A 281 22.89 19.76 7.89
CA PHE A 281 22.14 20.46 6.84
C PHE A 281 22.91 21.65 6.25
N LEU A 282 23.61 22.43 7.07
CA LEU A 282 24.43 23.56 6.62
C LEU A 282 25.81 23.17 6.08
N CYS A 283 26.17 21.87 6.06
CA CYS A 283 27.48 21.36 5.69
C CYS A 283 28.66 21.94 6.51
N LYS A 284 28.40 22.55 7.67
CA LYS A 284 29.45 23.04 8.59
C LYS A 284 29.82 21.91 9.56
N LYS A 285 30.93 21.23 9.29
CA LYS A 285 31.56 20.30 10.25
C LYS A 285 32.48 21.12 11.17
N ASP A 286 32.25 21.03 12.48
CA ASP A 286 33.22 21.40 13.54
C ASP A 286 33.39 22.88 13.96
N VAL A 287 32.44 23.79 13.69
CA VAL A 287 32.48 25.14 14.31
C VAL A 287 31.42 25.25 15.41
N ASP A 288 31.85 25.62 16.61
CA ASP A 288 30.98 26.01 17.72
C ASP A 288 30.27 27.32 17.32
N THR A 289 29.13 27.16 16.67
CA THR A 289 28.38 28.25 16.05
C THR A 289 27.30 28.68 17.03
N ASP A 290 27.21 29.97 17.33
CA ASP A 290 26.16 30.51 18.20
C ASP A 290 24.77 30.09 17.70
N ARG A 291 23.86 29.73 18.62
CA ARG A 291 22.50 29.28 18.28
C ARG A 291 21.75 30.27 17.40
N VAL A 292 21.96 31.57 17.60
CA VAL A 292 21.33 32.63 16.80
C VAL A 292 21.89 32.66 15.37
N GLU A 293 23.20 32.49 15.20
CA GLU A 293 23.82 32.44 13.87
C GLU A 293 23.37 31.19 13.11
N LEU A 294 23.23 30.07 13.81
CA LEU A 294 22.67 28.83 13.24
C LEU A 294 21.25 29.07 12.69
N GLN A 295 20.38 29.70 13.48
CA GLN A 295 18.99 30.01 13.09
C GLN A 295 18.93 30.93 11.87
N MET A 296 19.73 32.01 11.85
CA MET A 296 19.78 32.93 10.71
C MET A 296 20.30 32.24 9.44
N ASN A 297 21.29 31.36 9.57
CA ASN A 297 21.83 30.63 8.43
C ASN A 297 20.81 29.62 7.88
N VAL A 298 20.08 28.91 8.75
CA VAL A 298 19.00 28.02 8.34
C VAL A 298 17.89 28.81 7.63
N GLU A 299 17.46 29.94 8.19
CA GLU A 299 16.47 30.82 7.57
C GLU A 299 16.90 31.29 6.18
N LYS A 300 18.16 31.74 6.04
CA LYS A 300 18.70 32.17 4.74
C LYS A 300 18.69 31.06 3.70
N VAL A 301 19.06 29.84 4.09
CA VAL A 301 19.11 28.69 3.17
C VAL A 301 17.70 28.27 2.78
N VAL A 302 16.79 28.13 3.75
CA VAL A 302 15.41 27.73 3.49
C VAL A 302 14.68 28.77 2.64
N ARG A 303 14.85 30.07 2.91
CA ARG A 303 14.23 31.12 2.07
C ARG A 303 14.84 31.22 0.68
N ARG A 304 16.11 30.86 0.49
CA ARG A 304 16.77 30.90 -0.82
C ARG A 304 16.33 29.73 -1.71
N ILE A 305 16.28 28.52 -1.15
CA ILE A 305 16.05 27.29 -1.90
C ILE A 305 14.55 26.91 -1.92
N GLY A 306 13.79 27.32 -0.89
CA GLY A 306 12.36 27.02 -0.77
C GLY A 306 12.08 25.66 -0.14
N GLU A 307 11.03 25.00 -0.63
CA GLU A 307 10.46 23.79 -0.03
C GLU A 307 11.42 22.60 -0.03
N SER A 308 12.24 22.44 -1.06
CA SER A 308 13.22 21.36 -1.15
C SER A 308 14.26 21.39 -0.02
N ALA A 309 14.63 22.58 0.45
CA ALA A 309 15.49 22.76 1.62
C ALA A 309 14.79 22.39 2.93
N ASN A 310 13.50 22.69 3.08
CA ASN A 310 12.72 22.26 4.25
C ASN A 310 12.64 20.74 4.34
N VAL A 311 12.33 20.06 3.22
CA VAL A 311 12.26 18.60 3.17
C VAL A 311 13.61 17.96 3.51
N ALA A 312 14.71 18.53 3.00
CA ALA A 312 16.05 18.05 3.31
C ALA A 312 16.40 18.21 4.80
N LEU A 313 16.04 19.35 5.41
CA LEU A 313 16.22 19.59 6.84
C LEU A 313 15.41 18.61 7.69
N ASP A 314 14.13 18.42 7.35
CA ASP A 314 13.24 17.53 8.08
C ASP A 314 13.71 16.08 8.02
N LYS A 315 14.17 15.62 6.86
CA LYS A 315 14.73 14.28 6.69
C LYS A 315 15.99 14.06 7.54
N ALA A 316 16.89 15.04 7.58
CA ALA A 316 18.08 14.98 8.43
C ALA A 316 17.70 14.87 9.92
N MET A 317 16.73 15.67 10.36
CA MET A 317 16.24 15.68 11.74
C MET A 317 15.55 14.36 12.11
N LEU A 318 14.66 13.85 11.26
CA LEU A 318 13.97 12.58 11.47
C LEU A 318 14.95 11.41 11.60
N SER A 319 15.97 11.36 10.76
CA SER A 319 16.99 10.30 10.81
C SER A 319 17.73 10.26 12.16
N GLU A 320 18.19 11.40 12.66
CA GLU A 320 18.92 11.48 13.93
C GLU A 320 18.00 11.19 15.14
N LEU A 321 16.81 11.78 15.18
CA LEU A 321 15.87 11.65 16.30
C LEU A 321 15.23 10.25 16.38
N ASN A 322 14.94 9.62 15.24
CA ASN A 322 14.49 8.22 15.22
C ASN A 322 15.61 7.27 15.62
N GLY A 323 16.87 7.60 15.30
CA GLY A 323 18.05 6.93 15.81
C GLY A 323 18.15 6.97 17.33
N LEU A 324 17.93 8.13 17.94
CA LEU A 324 17.88 8.29 19.41
C LEU A 324 16.75 7.48 20.03
N THR A 325 15.53 7.61 19.50
CA THR A 325 14.34 6.88 19.98
C THR A 325 14.56 5.37 20.00
N THR A 326 15.18 4.84 18.94
CA THR A 326 15.52 3.41 18.85
C THR A 326 16.55 2.99 19.90
N LYS A 327 17.55 3.84 20.20
CA LYS A 327 18.55 3.58 21.24
C LYS A 327 17.91 3.53 22.63
N VAL A 328 17.03 4.49 22.94
CA VAL A 328 16.29 4.53 24.22
C VAL A 328 15.46 3.26 24.38
N ASN A 329 14.65 2.92 23.39
CA ASN A 329 13.74 1.77 23.48
C ASN A 329 14.48 0.44 23.62
N LYS A 330 15.63 0.26 22.96
CA LYS A 330 16.45 -0.96 23.09
C LYS A 330 17.10 -1.11 24.47
N ASN A 331 17.45 -0.01 25.13
CA ASN A 331 18.01 -0.06 26.48
C ASN A 331 16.91 -0.33 27.52
N MET A 332 15.74 0.31 27.34
CA MET A 332 14.64 0.24 28.30
C MET A 332 13.86 -1.07 28.24
N PHE A 333 13.60 -1.65 27.06
CA PHE A 333 12.78 -2.86 26.96
C PHE A 333 13.60 -4.07 26.52
N PRO A 334 13.39 -5.25 27.11
CA PRO A 334 12.33 -5.59 28.08
C PRO A 334 12.71 -5.37 29.56
N TYR A 335 13.97 -5.09 29.87
CA TYR A 335 14.52 -5.19 31.24
C TYR A 335 14.25 -4.00 32.16
N GLY A 336 13.84 -2.86 31.62
CA GLY A 336 13.63 -1.62 32.37
C GLY A 336 12.26 -1.52 33.03
N LEU A 337 11.35 -2.45 32.77
CA LEU A 337 10.03 -2.51 33.40
C LEU A 337 10.14 -2.96 34.86
N GLN A 338 9.32 -2.36 35.74
CA GLN A 338 9.28 -2.74 37.15
C GLN A 338 8.79 -4.18 37.34
N LYS A 339 7.78 -4.59 36.58
CA LYS A 339 7.35 -5.98 36.47
C LYS A 339 7.96 -6.62 35.22
N PRO A 340 8.71 -7.74 35.37
CA PRO A 340 9.23 -8.47 34.22
C PRO A 340 8.16 -9.38 33.60
N PHE A 341 8.39 -9.73 32.34
CA PHE A 341 7.71 -10.86 31.70
C PHE A 341 8.01 -12.16 32.47
N PRO A 342 7.06 -13.10 32.66
CA PRO A 342 5.68 -13.14 32.15
C PRO A 342 4.62 -12.54 33.10
N LYS A 343 5.03 -11.93 34.22
CA LYS A 343 4.09 -11.37 35.20
C LYS A 343 3.46 -10.06 34.75
N ASN A 344 4.17 -9.29 33.93
CA ASN A 344 3.66 -8.06 33.33
C ASN A 344 2.61 -8.39 32.27
N CYS A 345 1.36 -7.99 32.51
CA CYS A 345 0.25 -8.30 31.62
C CYS A 345 0.27 -7.47 30.33
N LEU A 346 0.74 -6.22 30.36
CA LEU A 346 0.90 -5.41 29.15
C LEU A 346 1.93 -6.07 28.21
N THR A 347 3.09 -6.43 28.73
CA THR A 347 4.12 -7.12 27.96
C THR A 347 3.65 -8.49 27.48
N LEU A 348 2.87 -9.20 28.29
CA LEU A 348 2.26 -10.46 27.88
C LEU A 348 1.36 -10.25 26.65
N MET A 349 0.50 -9.22 26.62
CA MET A 349 -0.36 -8.96 25.47
C MET A 349 0.42 -8.61 24.20
N THR A 350 1.41 -7.73 24.31
CA THR A 350 2.17 -7.23 23.14
C THR A 350 3.12 -8.29 22.58
N ALA A 351 3.91 -8.95 23.45
CA ALA A 351 4.90 -9.95 23.05
C ALA A 351 4.24 -11.21 22.45
N THR A 352 3.08 -11.62 22.97
CA THR A 352 2.34 -12.79 22.46
C THR A 352 1.48 -12.44 21.23
N GLY A 353 1.22 -11.14 21.02
CA GLY A 353 0.41 -10.64 19.91
C GLY A 353 -1.09 -10.70 20.14
N ALA A 354 -1.56 -10.83 21.38
CA ALA A 354 -2.97 -10.78 21.72
C ALA A 354 -3.61 -9.44 21.32
N LYS A 355 -3.00 -8.32 21.76
CA LYS A 355 -3.41 -6.95 21.39
C LYS A 355 -2.22 -6.01 21.59
N GLY A 356 -2.08 -5.04 20.67
CA GLY A 356 -0.99 -4.06 20.67
C GLY A 356 0.34 -4.62 20.15
N GLY A 357 1.26 -3.70 19.84
CA GLY A 357 2.64 -4.01 19.48
C GLY A 357 3.65 -3.40 20.46
N ASP A 358 4.93 -3.67 20.22
CA ASP A 358 6.02 -3.09 21.01
C ASP A 358 6.02 -1.56 20.95
N VAL A 359 5.62 -0.98 19.80
CA VAL A 359 5.47 0.47 19.63
C VAL A 359 4.50 1.04 20.66
N ASN A 360 3.31 0.45 20.83
CA ASN A 360 2.32 0.91 21.81
C ASN A 360 2.89 0.86 23.24
N MET A 361 3.55 -0.24 23.60
CA MET A 361 4.19 -0.38 24.92
C MET A 361 5.25 0.70 25.15
N THR A 362 6.07 0.98 24.13
CA THR A 362 7.12 2.00 24.20
C THR A 362 6.55 3.42 24.30
N GLN A 363 5.46 3.73 23.58
CA GLN A 363 4.82 5.06 23.65
C GLN A 363 4.14 5.31 24.99
N ILE A 364 3.57 4.26 25.61
CA ILE A 364 2.96 4.38 26.92
C ILE A 364 4.02 4.59 28.02
N SER A 365 5.09 3.78 28.00
CA SER A 365 6.01 3.68 29.15
C SER A 365 7.34 4.42 28.94
N SER A 366 7.79 4.64 27.71
CA SER A 366 9.07 5.30 27.37
C SER A 366 8.88 6.71 26.82
N LEU A 367 8.46 6.88 25.55
CA LEU A 367 8.30 8.18 24.88
C LEU A 367 7.46 8.04 23.60
N LEU A 368 6.77 9.10 23.16
CA LEU A 368 6.00 9.10 21.91
C LEU A 368 6.88 9.13 20.66
N GLY A 369 7.89 10.01 20.65
CA GLY A 369 8.84 10.18 19.55
C GLY A 369 8.44 11.29 18.58
N SER A 370 9.09 11.30 17.41
CA SER A 370 8.79 12.26 16.33
C SER A 370 7.35 12.09 15.84
N GLN A 371 6.63 13.20 15.70
CA GLN A 371 5.33 13.23 15.05
C GLN A 371 5.50 13.62 13.58
N ASP A 372 5.15 12.69 12.70
CA ASP A 372 5.34 12.82 11.26
C ASP A 372 3.98 13.14 10.59
N LEU A 373 3.97 14.13 9.70
CA LEU A 373 2.81 14.58 8.92
C LEU A 373 3.14 14.41 7.44
N GLU A 374 2.49 13.46 6.77
CA GLU A 374 2.69 13.17 5.33
C GLU A 374 4.16 12.89 4.93
N GLY A 375 4.96 12.39 5.88
CA GLY A 375 6.40 12.13 5.68
C GLY A 375 7.31 13.34 5.92
N ALA A 376 6.74 14.50 6.25
CA ALA A 376 7.43 15.69 6.74
C ALA A 376 7.27 15.84 8.26
N ARG A 377 7.99 16.80 8.86
CA ARG A 377 7.78 17.16 10.27
C ARG A 377 6.60 18.13 10.39
N VAL A 378 6.37 18.60 11.61
CA VAL A 378 5.40 19.65 11.89
C VAL A 378 5.66 20.87 10.98
N PRO A 379 4.64 21.35 10.23
CA PRO A 379 4.80 22.47 9.33
C PRO A 379 5.12 23.75 10.11
N ARG A 380 5.89 24.63 9.46
CA ARG A 380 6.21 25.97 10.00
C ARG A 380 5.32 27.01 9.34
N MET A 381 4.91 28.00 10.12
CA MET A 381 4.22 29.20 9.62
C MET A 381 5.20 30.07 8.81
N ILE A 382 4.68 31.03 8.04
CA ILE A 382 5.48 32.02 7.29
C ILE A 382 6.46 32.79 8.19
N SER A 383 6.10 32.97 9.47
CA SER A 383 6.96 33.58 10.50
C SER A 383 8.16 32.70 10.91
N GLY A 384 8.28 31.48 10.38
CA GLY A 384 9.31 30.49 10.75
C GLY A 384 9.00 29.72 12.03
N LYS A 385 7.85 29.96 12.67
CA LYS A 385 7.42 29.33 13.93
C LYS A 385 6.55 28.10 13.65
N SER A 386 6.72 27.03 14.41
CA SER A 386 5.80 25.89 14.41
C SER A 386 4.57 26.12 15.30
N LEU A 387 4.76 26.76 16.45
CA LEU A 387 3.69 27.25 17.32
C LEU A 387 4.01 28.66 17.84
N PRO A 388 3.00 29.45 18.24
CA PRO A 388 3.21 30.80 18.78
C PRO A 388 4.14 30.86 20.00
N CYS A 389 4.20 29.77 20.78
CA CYS A 389 5.04 29.65 21.97
C CYS A 389 6.53 29.40 21.67
N PHE A 390 6.89 29.03 20.44
CA PHE A 390 8.28 28.82 20.04
C PHE A 390 8.85 30.07 19.37
N PRO A 391 10.16 30.33 19.52
CA PRO A 391 10.83 31.39 18.77
C PRO A 391 10.86 31.06 17.26
N PRO A 392 10.96 32.07 16.39
CA PRO A 392 11.17 31.86 14.96
C PRO A 392 12.39 30.98 14.71
N TRP A 393 12.28 30.02 13.79
CA TRP A 393 13.39 29.15 13.38
C TRP A 393 14.03 28.36 14.51
N ASP A 394 13.28 28.03 15.57
CA ASP A 394 13.80 27.24 16.68
C ASP A 394 14.46 25.94 16.20
N SER A 395 15.70 25.71 16.65
CA SER A 395 16.51 24.54 16.36
C SER A 395 16.27 23.41 17.35
N SER A 396 15.39 23.62 18.34
CA SER A 396 15.08 22.62 19.35
C SER A 396 14.39 21.39 18.76
N SER A 397 14.63 20.23 19.37
CA SER A 397 14.02 18.98 18.93
C SER A 397 12.48 19.05 19.02
N ARG A 398 12.00 19.67 20.11
CA ARG A 398 10.60 19.81 20.49
C ARG A 398 9.81 20.71 19.55
N ALA A 399 10.42 21.81 19.08
CA ALA A 399 9.72 22.76 18.21
C ALA A 399 9.27 22.13 16.90
N GLY A 400 9.98 21.14 16.36
CA GLY A 400 9.53 20.42 15.16
C GLY A 400 8.93 19.05 15.45
N GLY A 401 8.19 18.92 16.56
CA GLY A 401 7.31 17.76 16.79
C GLY A 401 7.96 16.53 17.42
N TYR A 402 9.15 16.64 18.02
CA TYR A 402 9.72 15.54 18.81
C TYR A 402 9.12 15.51 20.22
N VAL A 403 8.35 14.47 20.53
CA VAL A 403 7.67 14.32 21.82
C VAL A 403 8.50 13.41 22.73
N SER A 404 9.23 14.01 23.67
CA SER A 404 10.02 13.29 24.67
C SER A 404 9.17 12.68 25.79
N ASP A 405 7.97 13.24 26.01
CA ASP A 405 7.05 12.77 27.04
C ASP A 405 6.33 11.49 26.61
N ARG A 406 5.64 10.86 27.56
CA ARG A 406 4.95 9.57 27.40
C ARG A 406 3.52 9.65 27.90
N PHE A 407 2.64 8.75 27.44
CA PHE A 407 1.25 8.74 27.88
C PHE A 407 1.08 8.55 29.40
N LEU A 408 1.97 7.77 30.04
CA LEU A 408 1.90 7.52 31.49
C LEU A 408 2.02 8.79 32.35
N THR A 409 2.86 9.75 31.94
CA THR A 409 3.09 11.00 32.71
C THR A 409 2.29 12.19 32.17
N GLY A 410 1.60 12.00 31.05
CA GLY A 410 0.93 13.07 30.30
C GLY A 410 1.88 13.82 29.37
N LEU A 411 1.29 14.53 28.41
CA LEU A 411 1.98 15.34 27.41
C LEU A 411 1.90 16.82 27.77
N ARG A 412 2.95 17.59 27.48
CA ARG A 412 2.92 19.05 27.58
C ARG A 412 2.00 19.66 26.51
N PRO A 413 1.43 20.87 26.74
CA PRO A 413 0.46 21.46 25.80
C PRO A 413 0.97 21.61 24.36
N GLN A 414 2.25 21.94 24.16
CA GLN A 414 2.83 22.07 22.81
C GLN A 414 2.85 20.71 22.09
N GLU A 415 3.27 19.67 22.80
CA GLU A 415 3.40 18.30 22.28
C GLU A 415 2.03 17.65 22.06
N TYR A 416 1.08 17.94 22.95
CA TYR A 416 -0.31 17.54 22.79
C TYR A 416 -0.89 18.04 21.47
N TYR A 417 -0.64 19.31 21.12
CA TYR A 417 -1.14 19.88 19.88
C TYR A 417 -0.55 19.21 18.63
N PHE A 418 0.77 18.95 18.63
CA PHE A 418 1.41 18.19 17.53
C PHE A 418 0.90 16.76 17.42
N HIS A 419 0.64 16.12 18.56
CA HIS A 419 0.04 14.78 18.58
C HIS A 419 -1.39 14.79 18.00
N CYS A 420 -2.19 15.83 18.29
CA CYS A 420 -3.51 16.01 17.68
C CYS A 420 -3.44 16.19 16.15
N MET A 421 -2.42 16.92 15.65
CA MET A 421 -2.21 17.04 14.20
C MET A 421 -1.96 15.68 13.56
N ALA A 422 -1.05 14.88 14.13
CA ALA A 422 -0.73 13.55 13.62
C ALA A 422 -1.94 12.61 13.68
N GLY A 423 -2.71 12.64 14.76
CA GLY A 423 -3.95 11.87 14.90
C GLY A 423 -5.00 12.25 13.87
N ARG A 424 -5.19 13.56 13.60
CA ARG A 424 -6.16 14.05 12.61
C ARG A 424 -5.78 13.64 11.19
N ASN A 425 -4.50 13.60 10.85
CA ASN A 425 -4.03 13.19 9.53
C ASN A 425 -4.50 11.76 9.19
N GLY A 426 -4.34 10.82 10.12
CA GLY A 426 -4.81 9.43 9.93
C GLY A 426 -6.33 9.31 9.75
N LEU A 427 -7.11 10.19 10.41
CA LEU A 427 -8.57 10.22 10.26
C LEU A 427 -8.99 10.76 8.87
N ILE A 428 -8.31 11.81 8.39
CA ILE A 428 -8.57 12.38 7.06
C ILE A 428 -8.28 11.34 5.97
N ASP A 429 -7.16 10.63 6.08
CA ASP A 429 -6.78 9.57 5.15
C ASP A 429 -7.82 8.45 5.07
N THR A 430 -8.42 8.11 6.21
CA THR A 430 -9.48 7.10 6.29
C THR A 430 -10.78 7.59 5.62
N ALA A 431 -11.12 8.88 5.77
CA ALA A 431 -12.35 9.44 5.22
C ALA A 431 -12.29 9.65 3.69
N VAL A 432 -11.21 10.23 3.17
CA VAL A 432 -11.14 10.68 1.77
C VAL A 432 -10.76 9.55 0.83
N LYS A 433 -9.82 8.69 1.24
CA LYS A 433 -9.14 7.81 0.29
C LYS A 433 -9.79 6.43 0.15
N THR A 434 -10.78 6.08 0.97
CA THR A 434 -11.49 4.78 0.96
C THR A 434 -12.44 4.61 -0.23
N SER A 435 -13.08 5.68 -0.70
CA SER A 435 -13.99 5.66 -1.87
C SER A 435 -13.29 5.19 -3.15
N ARG A 436 -12.05 5.65 -3.38
CA ARG A 436 -11.26 5.37 -4.58
C ARG A 436 -10.94 3.88 -4.75
N SER A 437 -10.72 3.14 -3.66
CA SER A 437 -10.47 1.69 -3.72
C SER A 437 -11.69 0.88 -4.14
N GLY A 438 -12.91 1.30 -3.74
CA GLY A 438 -14.14 0.61 -4.10
C GLY A 438 -14.43 0.67 -5.60
N TYR A 439 -14.21 1.83 -6.21
CA TYR A 439 -14.39 2.00 -7.66
C TYR A 439 -13.41 1.13 -8.46
N LEU A 440 -12.13 1.14 -8.10
CA LEU A 440 -11.11 0.27 -8.73
C LEU A 440 -11.53 -1.21 -8.67
N GLN A 441 -11.95 -1.69 -7.51
CA GLN A 441 -12.37 -3.08 -7.34
C GLN A 441 -13.56 -3.42 -8.24
N ARG A 442 -14.56 -2.53 -8.35
CA ARG A 442 -15.72 -2.73 -9.22
C ARG A 442 -15.33 -2.84 -10.69
N CYS A 443 -14.46 -1.95 -11.18
CA CYS A 443 -13.97 -2.01 -12.55
C CYS A 443 -13.27 -3.34 -12.83
N LEU A 444 -12.38 -3.78 -11.94
CA LEU A 444 -11.67 -5.05 -12.08
C LEU A 444 -12.61 -6.27 -12.09
N ILE A 445 -13.59 -6.30 -11.17
CA ILE A 445 -14.57 -7.39 -11.12
C ILE A 445 -15.35 -7.43 -12.44
N LYS A 446 -15.83 -6.29 -12.92
CA LYS A 446 -16.59 -6.23 -14.17
C LYS A 446 -15.80 -6.63 -15.40
N SER A 447 -14.52 -6.29 -15.47
CA SER A 447 -13.67 -6.71 -16.58
C SER A 447 -13.28 -8.20 -16.54
N LEU A 448 -13.28 -8.82 -15.35
CA LEU A 448 -12.77 -10.19 -15.14
C LEU A 448 -13.84 -11.21 -14.74
N GLU A 449 -15.12 -10.83 -14.61
CA GLU A 449 -16.19 -11.72 -14.11
C GLU A 449 -16.41 -12.96 -14.98
N SER A 450 -16.07 -12.87 -16.27
CA SER A 450 -16.25 -13.93 -17.25
C SER A 450 -15.09 -14.92 -17.33
N LEU A 451 -14.02 -14.75 -16.55
CA LEU A 451 -12.86 -15.65 -16.57
C LEU A 451 -13.01 -16.82 -15.60
N PHE A 452 -12.92 -18.04 -16.14
CA PHE A 452 -12.98 -19.28 -15.37
C PHE A 452 -11.96 -20.31 -15.86
N VAL A 453 -11.71 -21.32 -15.02
CA VAL A 453 -10.84 -22.46 -15.38
C VAL A 453 -11.64 -23.53 -16.13
N SER A 454 -11.25 -23.85 -17.35
CA SER A 454 -11.83 -24.92 -18.15
C SER A 454 -11.33 -26.31 -17.70
N TYR A 455 -12.02 -27.38 -18.09
CA TYR A 455 -11.68 -28.78 -17.75
C TYR A 455 -10.29 -29.23 -18.25
N ASP A 456 -9.71 -28.54 -19.22
CA ASP A 456 -8.34 -28.75 -19.68
C ASP A 456 -7.28 -28.01 -18.83
N HIS A 457 -7.70 -27.33 -17.77
CA HIS A 457 -6.93 -26.44 -16.90
C HIS A 457 -6.41 -25.15 -17.59
N SER A 458 -6.95 -24.81 -18.76
CA SER A 458 -6.74 -23.49 -19.37
C SER A 458 -7.70 -22.45 -18.76
N VAL A 459 -7.26 -21.21 -18.64
CA VAL A 459 -8.13 -20.08 -18.24
C VAL A 459 -8.76 -19.51 -19.49
N ARG A 460 -10.09 -19.54 -19.53
CA ARG A 460 -10.88 -19.09 -20.69
C ARG A 460 -11.87 -18.03 -20.29
N ASN A 461 -12.22 -17.22 -21.28
CA ASN A 461 -13.39 -16.36 -21.21
C ASN A 461 -14.66 -17.16 -21.55
N VAL A 462 -15.84 -16.62 -21.24
CA VAL A 462 -17.15 -17.21 -21.61
C VAL A 462 -17.26 -17.40 -23.12
N ASP A 463 -16.67 -16.51 -23.93
CA ASP A 463 -16.63 -16.61 -25.40
C ASP A 463 -15.75 -17.76 -25.93
N GLY A 464 -15.06 -18.49 -25.05
CA GLY A 464 -14.14 -19.57 -25.39
C GLY A 464 -12.72 -19.11 -25.77
N SER A 465 -12.45 -17.81 -25.75
CA SER A 465 -11.10 -17.27 -25.93
C SER A 465 -10.18 -17.68 -24.77
N ILE A 466 -8.96 -18.12 -25.11
CA ILE A 466 -7.98 -18.60 -24.13
C ILE A 466 -7.13 -17.41 -23.68
N ILE A 467 -7.10 -17.15 -22.37
CA ILE A 467 -6.27 -16.11 -21.76
C ILE A 467 -4.94 -16.70 -21.26
N GLN A 468 -5.00 -17.86 -20.60
CA GLN A 468 -3.81 -18.61 -20.15
C GLN A 468 -3.97 -20.10 -20.45
N PHE A 469 -2.90 -20.76 -20.87
CA PHE A 469 -2.92 -22.22 -21.12
C PHE A 469 -2.89 -23.05 -19.84
N CYS A 470 -2.34 -22.50 -18.76
CA CYS A 470 -2.28 -23.11 -17.44
C CYS A 470 -2.47 -21.98 -16.42
N TYR A 471 -3.41 -22.15 -15.48
CA TYR A 471 -3.65 -21.18 -14.42
C TYR A 471 -2.35 -20.91 -13.64
N GLY A 472 -1.90 -19.65 -13.55
CA GLY A 472 -0.69 -19.30 -12.81
C GLY A 472 0.60 -19.95 -13.33
N GLU A 473 0.59 -20.48 -14.57
CA GLU A 473 1.64 -21.28 -15.19
C GLU A 473 1.98 -22.63 -14.51
N ASP A 474 1.49 -22.88 -13.29
CA ASP A 474 1.70 -24.12 -12.53
C ASP A 474 0.40 -24.93 -12.28
N GLY A 475 -0.77 -24.31 -12.46
CA GLY A 475 -2.09 -24.92 -12.28
C GLY A 475 -2.50 -25.10 -10.83
N VAL A 476 -1.77 -24.49 -9.89
CA VAL A 476 -1.96 -24.71 -8.44
C VAL A 476 -2.95 -23.70 -7.88
N ASP A 477 -3.90 -24.18 -7.08
CA ASP A 477 -4.80 -23.31 -6.31
C ASP A 477 -4.04 -22.68 -5.13
N VAL A 478 -4.19 -21.36 -4.99
CA VAL A 478 -3.55 -20.57 -3.92
C VAL A 478 -3.98 -21.08 -2.55
N HIS A 479 -5.24 -21.52 -2.37
CA HIS A 479 -5.73 -22.07 -1.09
C HIS A 479 -4.97 -23.33 -0.67
N LYS A 480 -4.48 -24.12 -1.63
CA LYS A 480 -3.85 -25.43 -1.38
C LYS A 480 -2.31 -25.35 -1.44
N SER A 481 -1.75 -24.17 -1.73
CA SER A 481 -0.33 -23.96 -2.02
C SER A 481 0.61 -23.97 -0.80
N SER A 482 0.08 -23.61 0.38
CA SER A 482 0.86 -23.26 1.58
C SER A 482 1.90 -24.30 2.02
N PHE A 483 1.56 -25.59 1.99
CA PHE A 483 2.45 -26.67 2.43
C PHE A 483 3.30 -27.30 1.32
N LEU A 484 3.17 -26.88 0.05
CA LEU A 484 3.92 -27.47 -1.07
C LEU A 484 5.44 -27.31 -0.94
N LYS A 485 5.88 -26.18 -0.37
CA LYS A 485 7.31 -25.86 -0.16
C LYS A 485 7.83 -26.32 1.21
N LYS A 486 6.97 -26.90 2.06
CA LYS A 486 7.27 -27.29 3.45
C LYS A 486 7.66 -28.76 3.55
N PHE A 487 8.83 -29.08 2.97
CA PHE A 487 9.29 -30.46 2.83
C PHE A 487 9.56 -31.17 4.16
N LYS A 488 9.96 -30.44 5.20
CA LYS A 488 10.19 -30.99 6.54
C LYS A 488 8.90 -31.52 7.15
N GLU A 489 7.87 -30.68 7.14
CA GLU A 489 6.56 -30.96 7.72
C GLU A 489 5.85 -32.09 6.95
N LEU A 490 5.99 -32.12 5.63
CA LEU A 490 5.50 -33.22 4.79
C LEU A 490 6.22 -34.55 5.08
N ALA A 491 7.55 -34.52 5.27
CA ALA A 491 8.33 -35.71 5.56
C ALA A 491 8.00 -36.30 6.93
N ASP A 492 7.88 -35.46 7.96
CA ASP A 492 7.50 -35.87 9.32
C ASP A 492 6.09 -36.49 9.36
N ASN A 493 5.16 -35.93 8.59
CA ASN A 493 3.73 -36.30 8.62
C ASN A 493 3.29 -37.19 7.46
N ARG A 494 4.22 -37.89 6.79
CA ARG A 494 3.93 -38.71 5.59
C ARG A 494 2.75 -39.68 5.74
N LYS A 495 2.54 -40.22 6.95
CA LYS A 495 1.44 -41.16 7.24
C LYS A 495 0.09 -40.45 7.22
N ALA A 496 -0.02 -39.32 7.92
CA ALA A 496 -1.24 -38.51 7.94
C ALA A 496 -1.57 -37.93 6.55
N VAL A 497 -0.56 -37.42 5.84
CA VAL A 497 -0.72 -36.95 4.45
C VAL A 497 -1.17 -38.09 3.53
N SER A 498 -0.59 -39.27 3.69
CA SER A 498 -0.95 -40.47 2.93
C SER A 498 -2.37 -40.95 3.18
N ASP A 499 -2.86 -40.83 4.41
CA ASP A 499 -4.19 -41.22 4.84
C ASP A 499 -5.24 -40.26 4.25
N ARG A 500 -5.00 -38.95 4.36
CA ARG A 500 -5.82 -37.91 3.73
C ARG A 500 -5.89 -38.08 2.20
N LEU A 501 -4.75 -38.39 1.58
CA LEU A 501 -4.64 -38.54 0.13
C LEU A 501 -4.93 -39.98 -0.35
N ALA A 502 -5.44 -40.86 0.52
CA ALA A 502 -5.72 -42.25 0.16
C ALA A 502 -6.76 -42.37 -0.98
N GLY A 503 -7.74 -41.46 -1.05
CA GLY A 503 -8.69 -41.39 -2.16
C GLY A 503 -8.01 -41.18 -3.52
N TYR A 504 -6.98 -40.33 -3.57
CA TYR A 504 -6.19 -40.11 -4.78
C TYR A 504 -5.22 -41.26 -5.07
N LYS A 505 -4.82 -42.06 -4.06
CA LYS A 505 -3.99 -43.25 -4.28
C LYS A 505 -4.70 -44.33 -5.08
N GLY A 506 -6.01 -44.52 -4.87
CA GLY A 506 -6.83 -45.45 -5.66
C GLY A 506 -6.89 -45.08 -7.15
N GLU A 507 -6.97 -43.79 -7.47
CA GLU A 507 -6.87 -43.28 -8.85
C GLU A 507 -5.45 -43.45 -9.43
N LEU A 508 -4.42 -43.37 -8.58
CA LEU A 508 -3.01 -43.53 -8.95
C LEU A 508 -2.58 -44.98 -9.26
N GLU A 509 -3.22 -45.99 -8.65
CA GLU A 509 -2.82 -47.39 -8.78
C GLU A 509 -3.43 -48.10 -10.01
N MET A 510 -4.48 -47.54 -10.62
CA MET A 510 -5.07 -48.08 -11.86
C MET A 510 -4.21 -47.82 -13.13
N TYR A 511 -3.23 -46.91 -13.10
CA TYR A 511 -2.57 -46.45 -14.33
C TYR A 511 -1.05 -46.30 -14.19
N ASN A 512 -0.33 -46.96 -15.11
CA ASN A 512 1.13 -47.15 -15.16
C ASN A 512 1.97 -45.85 -15.06
N GLY A 513 2.24 -45.38 -13.84
CA GLY A 513 3.56 -44.86 -13.47
C GLY A 513 3.78 -43.34 -13.36
N ASP A 514 2.90 -42.45 -13.83
CA ASP A 514 3.07 -40.99 -13.60
C ASP A 514 1.74 -40.23 -13.36
N PRO A 515 1.49 -39.69 -12.15
CA PRO A 515 0.20 -39.08 -11.78
C PRO A 515 -0.11 -37.70 -12.40
N LEU A 516 0.86 -37.06 -13.07
CA LEU A 516 0.72 -35.71 -13.62
C LEU A 516 0.10 -35.68 -15.02
N SER A 517 0.35 -36.72 -15.84
CA SER A 517 -0.12 -36.78 -17.23
C SER A 517 -1.63 -36.93 -17.38
N PHE A 518 -2.35 -37.19 -16.28
CA PHE A 518 -3.77 -37.51 -16.29
C PHE A 518 -4.70 -36.29 -16.26
N LYS A 519 -4.39 -35.25 -15.48
CA LYS A 519 -5.33 -34.13 -15.26
C LYS A 519 -5.29 -33.06 -16.36
N SER A 520 -4.14 -32.80 -16.98
CA SER A 520 -4.02 -31.79 -18.04
C SER A 520 -3.02 -32.20 -19.10
N LYS A 521 -3.33 -31.91 -20.37
CA LYS A 521 -2.36 -32.00 -21.48
C LYS A 521 -1.17 -31.05 -21.28
N TYR A 522 -1.35 -29.99 -20.50
CA TYR A 522 -0.36 -28.93 -20.30
C TYR A 522 0.50 -29.16 -19.05
N ILE A 523 -0.01 -29.86 -18.02
CA ILE A 523 0.71 -30.12 -16.76
C ILE A 523 1.31 -31.53 -16.78
N THR A 524 2.42 -31.71 -17.48
CA THR A 524 3.04 -33.04 -17.64
C THR A 524 4.13 -33.34 -16.62
N LYS A 525 4.70 -32.31 -15.99
CA LYS A 525 5.84 -32.42 -15.07
C LYS A 525 5.67 -31.46 -13.90
N LEU A 526 6.29 -31.81 -12.77
CA LEU A 526 6.43 -30.86 -11.66
C LEU A 526 7.25 -29.64 -12.09
N PRO A 527 6.95 -28.44 -11.59
CA PRO A 527 7.76 -27.25 -11.83
C PRO A 527 9.22 -27.47 -11.45
N GLN A 528 10.14 -27.03 -12.32
CA GLN A 528 11.59 -27.24 -12.13
C GLN A 528 12.10 -26.66 -10.81
N GLY A 529 11.62 -25.47 -10.42
CA GLY A 529 12.02 -24.86 -9.14
C GLY A 529 11.59 -25.67 -7.91
N LEU A 530 10.46 -26.39 -7.98
CA LEU A 530 9.98 -27.22 -6.87
C LEU A 530 10.79 -28.51 -6.75
N THR A 531 11.15 -29.13 -7.87
CA THR A 531 11.99 -30.34 -7.89
C THR A 531 13.42 -30.04 -7.46
N GLU A 532 14.00 -28.91 -7.88
CA GLU A 532 15.30 -28.42 -7.43
C GLU A 532 15.30 -28.16 -5.91
N SER A 533 14.24 -27.54 -5.39
CA SER A 533 14.12 -27.28 -3.95
C SER A 533 13.98 -28.56 -3.13
N ALA A 534 13.21 -29.53 -3.61
CA ALA A 534 13.04 -30.83 -2.94
C ALA A 534 14.34 -31.65 -2.93
N THR A 535 15.06 -31.68 -4.05
CA THR A 535 16.37 -32.36 -4.14
C THR A 535 17.44 -31.63 -3.33
N GLY A 536 17.40 -30.30 -3.28
CA GLY A 536 18.23 -29.47 -2.39
C GLY A 536 18.04 -29.84 -0.92
N PHE A 537 16.78 -29.90 -0.46
CA PHE A 537 16.44 -30.31 0.91
C PHE A 537 16.97 -31.71 1.25
N HIS A 538 16.83 -32.67 0.33
CA HIS A 538 17.35 -34.02 0.52
C HIS A 538 18.88 -34.07 0.60
N LYS A 539 19.57 -33.28 -0.25
CA LYS A 539 21.04 -33.14 -0.23
C LYS A 539 21.53 -32.50 1.06
N GLU A 540 20.86 -31.47 1.56
CA GLU A 540 21.17 -30.83 2.84
C GLU A 540 21.01 -31.79 4.02
N ASN A 541 19.92 -32.57 4.04
CA ASN A 541 19.68 -33.60 5.04
C ASN A 541 20.76 -34.70 5.04
N LYS A 542 21.17 -35.16 3.85
CA LYS A 542 22.29 -36.11 3.69
C LYS A 542 23.64 -35.50 4.12
N CYS A 543 23.89 -34.23 3.80
CA CYS A 543 25.16 -33.56 4.08
C CYS A 543 25.35 -33.24 5.58
N CYS A 544 24.30 -32.87 6.30
CA CYS A 544 24.33 -32.70 7.75
C CYS A 544 24.75 -33.98 8.50
N CYS A 545 24.36 -35.16 7.99
CA CYS A 545 24.77 -36.43 8.56
C CYS A 545 26.26 -36.74 8.38
N ARG A 546 26.93 -36.13 7.38
CA ARG A 546 28.34 -36.41 7.04
C ARG A 546 29.35 -35.54 7.83
N LYS A 547 28.95 -34.34 8.28
CA LYS A 547 29.81 -33.45 9.07
C LYS A 547 29.92 -33.83 10.56
N LEU A 548 28.94 -34.55 11.10
CA LEU A 548 28.91 -35.03 12.49
C LEU A 548 29.24 -36.54 12.54
N LYS A 549 30.52 -36.89 12.68
CA LYS A 549 31.08 -38.27 12.71
C LYS A 549 30.64 -39.17 13.90
N LYS A 550 29.46 -38.99 14.48
CA LYS A 550 28.90 -39.88 15.52
C LYS A 550 27.48 -40.25 15.15
N LYS A 551 27.20 -41.54 14.91
CA LYS A 551 25.87 -42.21 14.80
C LYS A 551 24.64 -41.27 14.88
N CYS A 552 24.45 -40.39 13.91
CA CYS A 552 23.22 -39.62 13.78
C CYS A 552 22.32 -40.41 12.85
N ARG A 553 21.29 -41.06 13.38
CA ARG A 553 20.15 -41.48 12.55
C ARG A 553 19.69 -40.24 11.78
N CYS A 554 19.49 -40.36 10.47
CA CYS A 554 18.95 -39.27 9.65
C CYS A 554 17.76 -38.66 10.39
N ARG A 555 17.78 -37.34 10.63
CA ARG A 555 16.75 -36.64 11.44
C ARG A 555 15.34 -36.86 10.85
N TYR A 556 15.27 -37.12 9.54
CA TYR A 556 14.11 -37.55 8.77
C TYR A 556 14.46 -38.84 8.01
N ASN A 557 13.65 -39.89 8.15
CA ASN A 557 13.90 -41.21 7.54
C ASN A 557 13.03 -41.41 6.29
N ILE A 558 13.24 -40.58 5.25
CA ILE A 558 12.52 -40.67 3.97
C ILE A 558 13.50 -40.81 2.80
N ASN A 559 13.15 -41.70 1.86
CA ASN A 559 13.89 -41.87 0.62
C ASN A 559 13.54 -40.74 -0.37
N GLU A 560 14.46 -40.42 -1.28
CA GLU A 560 14.25 -39.37 -2.30
C GLU A 560 13.03 -39.67 -3.18
N GLU A 561 12.91 -40.92 -3.63
CA GLU A 561 11.80 -41.38 -4.47
C GLU A 561 10.46 -41.33 -3.72
N GLU A 562 10.46 -41.68 -2.43
CA GLU A 562 9.26 -41.64 -1.59
C GLU A 562 8.80 -40.19 -1.36
N LEU A 563 9.74 -39.27 -1.11
CA LEU A 563 9.47 -37.84 -0.97
C LEU A 563 8.93 -37.25 -2.29
N MET A 564 9.54 -37.61 -3.42
CA MET A 564 9.07 -37.16 -4.74
C MET A 564 7.69 -37.72 -5.08
N LYS A 565 7.41 -38.98 -4.73
CA LYS A 565 6.07 -39.57 -4.90
C LYS A 565 5.03 -38.85 -4.04
N LEU A 566 5.34 -38.60 -2.77
CA LEU A 566 4.46 -37.84 -1.87
C LEU A 566 4.19 -36.43 -2.41
N LEU A 567 5.22 -35.75 -2.89
CA LEU A 567 5.11 -34.40 -3.45
C LEU A 567 4.28 -34.38 -4.74
N LYS A 568 4.47 -35.36 -5.63
CA LYS A 568 3.65 -35.51 -6.85
C LYS A 568 2.16 -35.67 -6.50
N VAL A 569 1.83 -36.55 -5.57
CA VAL A 569 0.44 -36.77 -5.14
C VAL A 569 -0.14 -35.50 -4.50
N LYS A 570 0.63 -34.84 -3.62
CA LYS A 570 0.22 -33.59 -2.99
C LYS A 570 0.02 -32.46 -4.01
N TYR A 571 0.88 -32.37 -5.03
CA TYR A 571 0.75 -31.39 -6.10
C TYR A 571 -0.53 -31.59 -6.89
N VAL A 572 -0.83 -32.82 -7.31
CA VAL A 572 -2.06 -33.16 -8.05
C VAL A 572 -3.33 -32.87 -7.24
N ALA A 573 -3.27 -33.05 -5.92
CA ALA A 573 -4.35 -32.69 -5.00
C ALA A 573 -4.47 -31.17 -4.75
N SER A 574 -3.44 -30.40 -5.10
CA SER A 574 -3.39 -28.94 -4.92
C SER A 574 -3.70 -28.18 -6.21
N LEU A 575 -3.97 -28.88 -7.31
CA LEU A 575 -4.40 -28.26 -8.56
C LEU A 575 -5.74 -27.55 -8.38
N VAL A 576 -5.93 -26.48 -9.16
CA VAL A 576 -7.20 -25.76 -9.24
C VAL A 576 -8.28 -26.65 -9.84
N ASP A 577 -9.48 -26.56 -9.26
CA ASP A 577 -10.63 -27.33 -9.71
C ASP A 577 -11.25 -26.63 -10.95
N PRO A 578 -11.65 -27.38 -12.00
CA PRO A 578 -12.34 -26.80 -13.14
C PRO A 578 -13.66 -26.13 -12.75
N GLY A 579 -13.98 -25.01 -13.39
CA GLY A 579 -15.14 -24.17 -13.09
C GLY A 579 -14.85 -23.04 -12.10
N GLU A 580 -13.65 -22.97 -11.52
CA GLU A 580 -13.28 -21.92 -10.57
C GLU A 580 -13.29 -20.53 -11.23
N ALA A 581 -13.98 -19.57 -10.60
CA ALA A 581 -14.13 -18.18 -11.06
C ALA A 581 -12.87 -17.33 -10.76
N VAL A 582 -11.76 -17.69 -11.39
CA VAL A 582 -10.44 -17.11 -11.13
C VAL A 582 -10.34 -15.61 -11.39
N GLY A 583 -11.13 -15.08 -12.33
CA GLY A 583 -11.12 -13.64 -12.61
C GLY A 583 -11.68 -12.80 -11.47
N VAL A 584 -12.80 -13.23 -10.87
CA VAL A 584 -13.40 -12.57 -9.70
C VAL A 584 -12.47 -12.66 -8.50
N ILE A 585 -11.86 -13.83 -8.28
CA ILE A 585 -10.90 -14.05 -7.19
C ILE A 585 -9.68 -13.14 -7.34
N LEU A 586 -9.14 -13.01 -8.55
CA LEU A 586 -8.03 -12.11 -8.86
C LEU A 586 -8.41 -10.64 -8.59
N ALA A 587 -9.57 -10.21 -9.07
CA ALA A 587 -10.06 -8.85 -8.88
C ALA A 587 -10.23 -8.50 -7.39
N GLN A 588 -10.82 -9.41 -6.60
CA GLN A 588 -10.98 -9.24 -5.14
C GLN A 588 -9.62 -9.26 -4.42
N SER A 589 -8.73 -10.17 -4.82
CA SER A 589 -7.38 -10.30 -4.22
C SER A 589 -6.49 -9.11 -4.50
N LEU A 590 -6.82 -8.25 -5.47
CA LEU A 590 -6.17 -6.98 -5.74
C LEU A 590 -6.92 -5.79 -5.12
N GLY A 591 -8.25 -5.79 -5.16
CA GLY A 591 -9.12 -4.72 -4.67
C GLY A 591 -9.24 -4.62 -3.16
N GLU A 592 -9.39 -5.73 -2.43
CA GLU A 592 -9.39 -5.73 -0.95
C GLU A 592 -8.08 -5.14 -0.37
N PRO A 593 -6.87 -5.57 -0.79
CA PRO A 593 -5.62 -4.97 -0.33
C PRO A 593 -5.48 -3.49 -0.59
N SER A 594 -6.07 -3.05 -1.70
CA SER A 594 -5.96 -1.69 -2.20
C SER A 594 -6.52 -0.71 -1.15
N THR A 595 -7.58 -1.11 -0.43
CA THR A 595 -8.11 -0.36 0.72
C THR A 595 -7.06 -0.16 1.84
N GLN A 596 -6.22 -1.17 2.10
CA GLN A 596 -5.16 -1.11 3.10
C GLN A 596 -3.92 -0.33 2.62
N MET A 597 -3.60 -0.42 1.31
CA MET A 597 -2.47 0.30 0.72
C MET A 597 -2.69 1.81 0.76
N THR A 598 -3.93 2.24 0.65
CA THR A 598 -4.34 3.64 0.82
C THR A 598 -3.85 4.25 2.15
N LEU A 599 -3.94 3.49 3.24
CA LEU A 599 -3.56 3.94 4.59
C LEU A 599 -2.07 3.71 4.89
N ASN A 600 -1.50 2.59 4.42
CA ASN A 600 -0.13 2.18 4.77
C ASN A 600 0.98 2.92 4.02
N THR A 601 0.66 3.68 2.96
CA THR A 601 1.68 4.38 2.16
C THR A 601 2.44 5.44 2.99
N PHE A 602 1.82 5.98 4.04
CA PHE A 602 2.41 7.03 4.88
C PHE A 602 2.86 6.56 6.27
N HIS A 603 2.31 5.47 6.82
CA HIS A 603 2.71 4.97 8.15
C HIS A 603 4.08 4.24 8.19
N LEU A 604 4.60 3.82 7.03
CA LEU A 604 5.95 3.26 6.87
C LEU A 604 6.95 4.29 6.27
N ALA A 605 6.55 5.56 6.17
CA ALA A 605 7.28 6.64 5.49
C ALA A 605 8.51 7.17 6.27
N GLY A 606 9.37 6.28 6.74
CA GLY A 606 10.71 6.60 7.25
C GLY A 606 11.82 6.47 6.20
N ARG A 607 11.48 6.16 4.93
CA ARG A 607 12.43 6.04 3.81
C ARG A 607 11.98 6.93 2.64
N GLY A 608 12.08 8.24 2.81
CA GLY A 608 11.84 9.25 1.77
C GLY A 608 12.95 9.31 0.72
N ASP A 609 13.43 8.17 0.20
CA ASP A 609 14.48 8.15 -0.83
C ASP A 609 13.93 8.13 -2.25
N MET A 610 12.63 7.93 -2.47
CA MET A 610 12.04 7.90 -3.82
C MET A 610 10.60 8.44 -3.82
N ASN A 611 10.41 9.65 -4.36
CA ASN A 611 9.12 10.23 -4.78
C ASN A 611 8.56 9.47 -5.99
N VAL A 612 8.30 8.17 -5.84
CA VAL A 612 7.55 7.39 -6.83
C VAL A 612 6.09 7.49 -6.43
N THR A 613 5.16 7.61 -7.38
CA THR A 613 3.74 7.42 -7.09
C THR A 613 3.56 6.05 -6.43
N LEU A 614 3.32 6.03 -5.12
CA LEU A 614 3.21 4.82 -4.32
C LEU A 614 1.74 4.53 -4.01
N GLY A 615 1.41 3.25 -3.88
CA GLY A 615 0.08 2.83 -3.46
C GLY A 615 -0.96 2.88 -4.57
N MET A 616 -2.13 3.41 -4.23
CA MET A 616 -3.33 3.41 -5.07
C MET A 616 -3.24 4.22 -6.37
N PRO A 617 -2.73 5.47 -6.37
CA PRO A 617 -2.67 6.27 -7.60
C PRO A 617 -1.89 5.56 -8.72
N ARG A 618 -0.81 4.87 -8.36
CA ARG A 618 -0.02 4.10 -9.32
C ARG A 618 -0.75 2.89 -9.88
N ILE A 619 -1.55 2.20 -9.05
CA ILE A 619 -2.37 1.07 -9.51
C ILE A 619 -3.42 1.56 -10.52
N GLN A 620 -4.06 2.70 -10.25
CA GLN A 620 -5.06 3.29 -11.15
C GLN A 620 -4.42 3.71 -12.48
N GLU A 621 -3.24 4.31 -12.43
CA GLU A 621 -2.48 4.72 -13.61
C GLU A 621 -2.12 3.53 -14.51
N ILE A 622 -1.73 2.39 -13.91
CA ILE A 622 -1.37 1.17 -14.64
C ILE A 622 -2.62 0.46 -15.20
N LEU A 623 -3.65 0.25 -14.38
CA LEU A 623 -4.75 -0.67 -14.70
C LEU A 623 -5.98 0.02 -15.27
N MET A 624 -6.29 1.23 -14.83
CA MET A 624 -7.53 1.92 -15.22
C MET A 624 -7.29 2.87 -16.38
N LYS A 625 -6.31 3.77 -16.23
CA LYS A 625 -6.01 4.78 -17.25
C LYS A 625 -5.11 4.25 -18.36
N ALA A 626 -4.30 3.23 -18.06
CA ALA A 626 -3.21 2.76 -18.92
C ALA A 626 -2.42 3.95 -19.50
N SER A 627 -2.09 4.91 -18.63
CA SER A 627 -1.64 6.24 -19.05
C SER A 627 -0.33 6.17 -19.83
N ALA A 628 -0.28 6.82 -20.98
CA ALA A 628 0.96 7.03 -21.72
C ALA A 628 1.89 8.00 -20.98
N ASN A 629 1.31 9.03 -20.36
CA ASN A 629 2.00 10.04 -19.58
C ASN A 629 1.91 9.67 -18.11
N ILE A 630 2.94 8.96 -17.62
CA ILE A 630 2.99 8.59 -16.21
C ILE A 630 3.54 9.74 -15.37
N GLY A 631 3.01 9.95 -14.16
CA GLY A 631 3.38 11.08 -13.31
C GLY A 631 4.85 11.06 -12.88
N THR A 632 5.39 9.88 -12.57
CA THR A 632 6.82 9.71 -12.21
C THR A 632 7.44 8.57 -13.01
N PRO A 633 7.87 8.82 -14.27
CA PRO A 633 8.56 7.81 -15.06
C PRO A 633 9.94 7.51 -14.47
N TYR A 634 10.24 6.23 -14.28
CA TYR A 634 11.54 5.81 -13.77
C TYR A 634 12.12 4.66 -14.61
N MET A 635 13.43 4.70 -14.81
CA MET A 635 14.19 3.65 -15.51
C MET A 635 15.30 3.13 -14.60
N LYS A 636 15.43 1.80 -14.51
CA LYS A 636 16.47 1.14 -13.71
C LYS A 636 17.55 0.58 -14.64
N CYS A 637 18.71 1.23 -14.67
CA CYS A 637 19.82 0.86 -15.54
C CYS A 637 20.81 -0.07 -14.80
N PRO A 638 20.87 -1.39 -15.10
CA PRO A 638 21.82 -2.28 -14.47
C PRO A 638 23.24 -2.01 -14.95
N VAL A 639 24.18 -1.84 -14.01
CA VAL A 639 25.59 -1.61 -14.33
C VAL A 639 26.31 -2.93 -14.59
N HIS A 640 27.24 -2.95 -15.54
CA HIS A 640 28.04 -4.14 -15.86
C HIS A 640 28.88 -4.64 -14.67
N LYS A 641 29.02 -5.98 -14.56
CA LYS A 641 29.82 -6.65 -13.53
C LYS A 641 31.28 -6.20 -13.62
N GLY A 642 31.86 -5.77 -12.50
CA GLY A 642 33.26 -5.31 -12.41
C GLY A 642 33.47 -3.80 -12.44
N LYS A 643 32.42 -3.01 -12.69
CA LYS A 643 32.47 -1.54 -12.56
C LYS A 643 32.34 -1.10 -11.10
N LYS A 644 33.05 -0.03 -10.76
CA LYS A 644 33.05 0.53 -9.39
C LYS A 644 31.84 1.45 -9.20
N ARG A 645 31.44 1.66 -7.94
CA ARG A 645 30.38 2.62 -7.58
C ARG A 645 30.68 4.05 -8.08
N LYS A 646 31.97 4.41 -8.17
CA LYS A 646 32.42 5.70 -8.73
C LYS A 646 32.04 5.84 -10.20
N ASP A 647 32.32 4.82 -11.01
CA ASP A 647 31.97 4.81 -12.44
C ASP A 647 30.45 4.94 -12.66
N ALA A 648 29.65 4.35 -11.77
CA ALA A 648 28.20 4.48 -11.81
C ALA A 648 27.71 5.89 -11.40
N ALA A 649 28.37 6.53 -10.43
CA ALA A 649 28.07 7.90 -10.04
C ALA A 649 28.44 8.88 -11.17
N CYS A 650 29.59 8.68 -11.79
CA CYS A 650 30.03 9.42 -12.98
C CYS A 650 29.00 9.36 -14.10
N LEU A 651 28.54 8.14 -14.42
CA LEU A 651 27.52 7.96 -15.44
C LEU A 651 26.19 8.63 -15.06
N ALA A 652 25.81 8.61 -13.79
CA ALA A 652 24.58 9.26 -13.32
C ALA A 652 24.64 10.78 -13.48
N GLU A 653 25.77 11.42 -13.15
CA GLU A 653 25.98 12.86 -13.38
C GLU A 653 26.00 13.20 -14.88
N LYS A 654 26.60 12.36 -15.73
CA LYS A 654 26.58 12.55 -17.19
C LYS A 654 25.20 12.45 -17.82
N LEU A 655 24.32 11.62 -17.25
CA LEU A 655 22.94 11.45 -17.73
C LEU A 655 21.97 12.46 -17.13
N ARG A 656 22.40 13.23 -16.12
CA ARG A 656 21.58 14.27 -15.51
C ARG A 656 21.36 15.39 -16.54
N GLY A 657 20.11 15.80 -16.72
CA GLY A 657 19.78 17.00 -17.48
C GLY A 657 20.37 18.23 -16.81
N VAL A 658 21.09 19.04 -17.58
CA VAL A 658 21.68 20.30 -17.10
C VAL A 658 20.77 21.42 -17.56
N THR A 659 20.36 22.26 -16.60
CA THR A 659 19.48 23.40 -16.85
C THR A 659 20.29 24.69 -16.88
N LEU A 660 19.71 25.77 -17.41
CA LEU A 660 20.35 27.09 -17.41
C LEU A 660 20.71 27.56 -15.98
N ALA A 661 19.87 27.21 -15.01
CA ALA A 661 20.07 27.53 -13.59
C ALA A 661 21.32 26.86 -12.98
N ASP A 662 21.77 25.73 -13.52
CA ASP A 662 23.00 25.07 -13.07
C ASP A 662 24.26 25.78 -13.56
N VAL A 663 24.15 26.63 -14.60
CA VAL A 663 25.29 27.23 -15.33
C VAL A 663 25.39 28.74 -15.09
N VAL A 664 24.27 29.44 -14.86
CA VAL A 664 24.22 30.90 -14.73
C VAL A 664 24.32 31.33 -13.27
N GLU A 665 25.27 32.21 -12.97
CA GLU A 665 25.46 32.84 -11.64
C GLU A 665 24.46 33.98 -11.41
N GLY A 666 24.22 34.79 -12.44
CA GLY A 666 23.34 35.94 -12.35
C GLY A 666 23.02 36.52 -13.71
N ILE A 667 21.86 37.19 -13.77
CA ILE A 667 21.36 37.82 -15.00
C ILE A 667 21.07 39.29 -14.70
N GLU A 668 21.72 40.17 -15.45
CA GLU A 668 21.53 41.62 -15.36
C GLU A 668 20.84 42.12 -16.62
N VAL A 669 19.79 42.93 -16.45
CA VAL A 669 19.05 43.53 -17.57
C VAL A 669 19.22 45.04 -17.52
N CYS A 670 19.88 45.60 -18.53
CA CYS A 670 20.07 47.04 -18.68
C CYS A 670 19.18 47.58 -19.81
N THR A 671 18.31 48.53 -19.49
CA THR A 671 17.40 49.14 -20.46
C THR A 671 17.90 50.51 -20.88
N VAL A 672 18.13 50.72 -22.18
CA VAL A 672 18.47 52.02 -22.77
C VAL A 672 17.23 52.53 -23.54
N PRO A 673 16.49 53.50 -22.98
CA PRO A 673 15.19 53.91 -23.53
C PRO A 673 15.29 54.69 -24.85
N PHE A 674 16.43 55.30 -25.15
CA PHE A 674 16.63 56.11 -26.37
C PHE A 674 17.84 55.60 -27.14
N HIS A 675 17.61 54.64 -28.04
CA HIS A 675 18.60 54.14 -28.98
C HIS A 675 18.19 54.52 -30.40
N ASN A 676 19.11 55.16 -31.14
CA ASN A 676 18.86 55.58 -32.51
C ASN A 676 19.35 54.48 -33.48
N SER A 677 18.41 53.69 -33.97
CA SER A 677 18.63 52.66 -34.98
C SER A 677 18.03 53.14 -36.30
N ASN A 678 18.88 53.51 -37.26
CA ASN A 678 18.50 53.92 -38.61
C ASN A 678 17.43 55.05 -38.70
N GLY A 679 17.44 56.01 -37.77
CA GLY A 679 16.53 57.18 -37.80
C GLY A 679 15.22 57.01 -37.03
N HIS A 680 15.03 55.88 -36.33
CA HIS A 680 13.89 55.65 -35.44
C HIS A 680 14.34 55.54 -33.96
N ILE A 681 13.59 56.19 -33.07
CA ILE A 681 13.79 56.09 -31.61
C ILE A 681 13.26 54.73 -31.15
N SER A 682 14.13 53.93 -30.55
CA SER A 682 13.82 52.57 -30.11
C SER A 682 14.39 52.31 -28.72
N SER A 683 13.78 51.40 -27.97
CA SER A 683 14.30 50.94 -26.68
C SER A 683 15.20 49.73 -26.88
N LEU A 684 16.44 49.83 -26.42
CA LEU A 684 17.45 48.77 -26.46
C LEU A 684 17.53 48.08 -25.10
N TYR A 685 17.37 46.78 -25.07
CA TYR A 685 17.52 45.96 -23.87
C TYR A 685 18.78 45.12 -23.98
N LYS A 686 19.71 45.33 -23.05
CA LYS A 686 20.94 44.56 -22.93
C LYS A 686 20.79 43.54 -21.83
N LEU A 687 20.85 42.27 -22.19
CA LEU A 687 20.81 41.14 -21.28
C LEU A 687 22.23 40.64 -21.08
N HIS A 688 22.74 40.72 -19.85
CA HIS A 688 24.08 40.26 -19.49
C HIS A 688 23.96 39.05 -18.55
N LEU A 689 24.27 37.86 -19.06
CA LEU A 689 24.34 36.63 -18.27
C LEU A 689 25.79 36.40 -17.83
N LYS A 690 25.97 36.23 -16.52
CA LYS A 690 27.24 35.84 -15.92
C LYS A 690 27.21 34.34 -15.63
N LEU A 691 28.14 33.59 -16.21
CA LEU A 691 28.25 32.14 -16.03
C LEU A 691 29.16 31.80 -14.85
N PHE A 692 28.89 30.67 -14.19
CA PHE A 692 29.79 30.14 -13.16
C PHE A 692 31.14 29.71 -13.75
N SER A 693 32.18 29.70 -12.91
CA SER A 693 33.47 29.10 -13.27
C SER A 693 33.29 27.59 -13.56
N PRO A 694 34.04 26.99 -14.51
CA PRO A 694 33.93 25.56 -14.85
C PRO A 694 34.06 24.61 -13.65
N ASP A 695 34.76 25.03 -12.60
CA ASP A 695 34.93 24.26 -11.36
C ASP A 695 33.63 24.08 -10.55
N CYS A 696 32.65 24.95 -10.78
CA CYS A 696 31.35 24.95 -10.10
C CYS A 696 30.28 24.18 -10.87
N TYR A 697 30.54 23.77 -12.12
CA TYR A 697 29.63 22.92 -12.88
C TYR A 697 29.51 21.54 -12.22
N PRO A 698 28.42 20.80 -12.48
CA PRO A 698 28.24 19.47 -11.91
C PRO A 698 29.49 18.61 -12.14
N PRO A 699 30.04 17.97 -11.10
CA PRO A 699 31.30 17.25 -11.21
C PRO A 699 31.18 16.16 -12.26
N GLU A 700 32.18 16.04 -13.14
CA GLU A 700 32.25 15.02 -14.21
C GLU A 700 31.23 15.20 -15.36
N SER A 701 30.54 16.34 -15.44
CA SER A 701 29.64 16.68 -16.57
C SER A 701 30.34 16.91 -17.91
N GLU A 702 31.68 17.00 -17.92
CA GLU A 702 32.51 17.27 -19.12
C GLU A 702 32.12 18.55 -19.90
N LEU A 703 31.23 19.39 -19.34
CA LEU A 703 30.74 20.60 -19.98
C LEU A 703 31.84 21.63 -20.16
N THR A 704 32.03 22.06 -21.40
CA THR A 704 32.91 23.18 -21.72
C THR A 704 32.14 24.50 -21.76
N VAL A 705 32.82 25.61 -21.45
CA VAL A 705 32.23 26.96 -21.53
C VAL A 705 31.78 27.26 -22.96
N ASP A 706 32.52 26.79 -23.95
CA ASP A 706 32.21 26.97 -25.36
C ASP A 706 30.91 26.27 -25.77
N GLU A 707 30.66 25.04 -25.29
CA GLU A 707 29.41 24.31 -25.54
C GLU A 707 28.21 24.98 -24.87
N CYS A 708 28.41 25.52 -23.65
CA CYS A 708 27.39 26.30 -22.96
C CYS A 708 27.05 27.58 -23.73
N GLN A 709 28.06 28.34 -24.16
CA GLN A 709 27.86 29.54 -24.96
C GLN A 709 27.21 29.23 -26.31
N ALA A 710 27.58 28.14 -26.98
CA ALA A 710 26.95 27.72 -28.23
C ALA A 710 25.47 27.37 -28.04
N SER A 711 25.14 26.68 -26.95
CA SER A 711 23.76 26.36 -26.56
C SER A 711 22.96 27.63 -26.23
N LEU A 712 23.58 28.61 -25.56
CA LEU A 712 22.97 29.91 -25.29
C LEU A 712 22.68 30.70 -26.57
N ARG A 713 23.65 30.75 -27.50
CA ARG A 713 23.50 31.47 -28.79
C ARG A 713 22.39 30.92 -29.66
N THR A 714 22.12 29.62 -29.59
CA THR A 714 21.17 28.94 -30.46
C THR A 714 19.84 28.70 -29.77
N VAL A 715 19.83 27.86 -28.74
CA VAL A 715 18.60 27.41 -28.07
C VAL A 715 17.99 28.52 -27.21
N PHE A 716 18.81 29.21 -26.40
CA PHE A 716 18.29 30.23 -25.48
C PHE A 716 17.83 31.49 -26.22
N VAL A 717 18.63 32.00 -27.17
CA VAL A 717 18.22 33.18 -27.96
C VAL A 717 16.93 32.91 -28.74
N ASP A 718 16.80 31.76 -29.42
CA ASP A 718 15.59 31.40 -30.16
C ASP A 718 14.37 31.25 -29.24
N ALA A 719 14.55 30.65 -28.06
CA ALA A 719 13.49 30.51 -27.07
C ALA A 719 13.06 31.87 -26.50
N MET A 720 14.01 32.76 -26.22
CA MET A 720 13.76 34.12 -25.73
C MET A 720 13.05 34.98 -26.78
N GLU A 721 13.47 34.94 -28.05
CA GLU A 721 12.77 35.65 -29.13
C GLU A 721 11.32 35.18 -29.27
N TYR A 722 11.09 33.85 -29.18
CA TYR A 722 9.75 33.29 -29.20
C TYR A 722 8.90 33.73 -27.99
N ALA A 723 9.48 33.76 -26.80
CA ALA A 723 8.79 34.22 -25.59
C ALA A 723 8.41 35.71 -25.67
N ILE A 724 9.33 36.55 -26.15
CA ILE A 724 9.09 37.99 -26.36
C ILE A 724 7.97 38.20 -27.39
N GLU A 725 8.02 37.50 -28.53
CA GLU A 725 6.99 37.58 -29.58
C GLU A 725 5.61 37.14 -29.07
N LYS A 726 5.54 36.03 -28.31
CA LYS A 726 4.29 35.55 -27.70
C LYS A 726 3.71 36.60 -26.75
N HIS A 727 4.55 37.26 -25.96
CA HIS A 727 4.09 38.27 -25.01
C HIS A 727 3.69 39.58 -25.70
N LEU A 728 4.41 40.01 -26.74
CA LEU A 728 4.03 41.16 -27.56
C LEU A 728 2.66 40.94 -28.22
N ASN A 729 2.40 39.74 -28.73
CA ASN A 729 1.09 39.38 -29.27
C ASN A 729 -0.01 39.42 -28.20
N LEU A 730 0.28 39.02 -26.95
CA LEU A 730 -0.65 39.15 -25.83
C LEU A 730 -0.93 40.63 -25.51
N LEU A 731 0.10 41.47 -25.43
CA LEU A 731 -0.04 42.91 -25.17
C LEU A 731 -0.83 43.62 -26.27
N HIS A 732 -0.58 43.29 -27.54
CA HIS A 732 -1.35 43.82 -28.66
C HIS A 732 -2.83 43.41 -28.61
N LYS A 733 -3.16 42.18 -28.16
CA LYS A 733 -4.54 41.77 -27.91
C LYS A 733 -5.19 42.62 -26.80
N VAL A 734 -4.48 42.84 -25.69
CA VAL A 734 -4.97 43.66 -24.57
C VAL A 734 -5.15 45.14 -24.95
N SER A 735 -4.24 45.72 -25.74
CA SER A 735 -4.36 47.10 -26.21
C SER A 735 -5.45 47.28 -27.27
N GLY A 736 -5.68 46.28 -28.14
CA GLY A 736 -6.78 46.31 -29.11
C GLY A 736 -8.17 46.30 -28.48
N ILE A 737 -8.31 45.69 -27.30
CA ILE A 737 -9.54 45.73 -26.47
C ILE A 737 -9.75 47.13 -25.85
N GLN A 738 -8.69 47.91 -25.66
CA GLN A 738 -8.80 49.30 -25.18
C GLN A 738 -9.06 50.31 -26.30
N GLU A 739 -8.49 50.14 -27.50
CA GLU A 739 -8.75 51.04 -28.65
C GLU A 739 -10.19 50.97 -29.18
N THR A 740 -10.85 49.82 -29.03
CA THR A 740 -12.28 49.65 -29.38
C THR A 740 -13.23 50.39 -28.42
N ARG A 741 -12.81 50.69 -27.18
CA ARG A 741 -13.60 51.46 -26.21
C ARG A 741 -13.48 52.98 -26.35
N VAL A 742 -12.58 53.49 -27.19
CA VAL A 742 -12.26 54.94 -27.27
C VAL A 742 -12.72 55.60 -28.58
N LYS A 743 -13.28 54.84 -29.55
CA LYS A 743 -13.76 55.39 -30.83
C LYS A 743 -15.23 55.85 -30.85
N ASP A 744 -15.98 55.70 -29.76
CA ASP A 744 -17.41 56.07 -29.69
C ASP A 744 -17.67 57.38 -28.93
N THR A 745 -16.89 58.44 -29.18
CA THR A 745 -17.27 59.81 -28.75
C THR A 745 -16.60 60.85 -29.64
N GLU A 746 -17.18 61.14 -30.79
CA GLU A 746 -17.20 62.49 -31.40
C GLU A 746 -18.16 62.51 -32.60
N SER A 747 -19.32 63.13 -32.39
CA SER A 747 -20.41 63.31 -33.38
C SER A 747 -20.40 64.72 -33.98
N LEU A 748 -20.53 64.82 -35.31
CA LEU A 748 -21.08 65.99 -36.02
C LEU A 748 -22.59 65.75 -36.27
N PRO A 749 -23.51 66.73 -36.04
CA PRO A 749 -24.95 66.48 -36.02
C PRO A 749 -25.76 67.03 -37.23
N SER A 750 -26.80 66.24 -37.58
CA SER A 750 -28.21 66.61 -37.85
C SER A 750 -28.65 67.39 -39.12
N GLU A 751 -29.43 66.71 -39.98
CA GLU A 751 -30.83 67.11 -40.26
C GLU A 751 -31.77 65.96 -39.83
N GLY A 752 -32.86 66.29 -39.13
CA GLY A 752 -33.74 65.39 -38.38
C GLY A 752 -34.86 64.69 -39.17
N PRO A 753 -35.97 64.25 -38.52
CA PRO A 753 -36.73 65.06 -37.57
C PRO A 753 -37.13 64.39 -36.23
N GLU A 754 -37.44 65.27 -35.27
CA GLU A 754 -38.46 65.15 -34.20
C GLU A 754 -38.21 64.11 -33.09
N GLU A 755 -38.28 64.41 -31.79
CA GLU A 755 -38.54 65.59 -30.98
C GLU A 755 -37.88 65.32 -29.62
N SER A 756 -37.29 66.34 -29.02
CA SER A 756 -36.76 66.33 -27.65
C SER A 756 -37.74 67.05 -26.72
N GLU A 757 -37.85 66.62 -25.46
CA GLU A 757 -37.74 67.38 -24.19
C GLU A 757 -37.85 66.32 -23.06
N GLY A 758 -37.25 66.36 -21.87
CA GLY A 758 -36.48 67.33 -21.12
C GLY A 758 -36.34 66.80 -19.66
N ARG A 759 -35.26 67.21 -18.99
CA ARG A 759 -34.94 67.20 -17.53
C ARG A 759 -36.13 67.46 -16.57
N PRO A 760 -36.04 67.42 -15.20
CA PRO A 760 -34.84 67.40 -14.32
C PRO A 760 -34.98 66.59 -12.98
N THR A 761 -33.93 66.73 -12.16
CA THR A 761 -33.72 66.42 -10.73
C THR A 761 -34.66 67.08 -9.71
N ASN A 762 -34.69 66.45 -8.51
CA ASN A 762 -34.99 66.93 -7.13
C ASN A 762 -36.38 66.63 -6.54
N GLY A 763 -36.35 66.02 -5.34
CA GLY A 763 -37.00 66.59 -4.15
C GLY A 763 -38.29 65.95 -3.64
N ASP A 764 -38.14 65.20 -2.54
CA ASP A 764 -38.99 65.16 -1.34
C ASP A 764 -40.43 64.61 -1.35
N GLU A 765 -40.79 64.18 -0.13
CA GLU A 765 -42.11 63.84 0.46
C GLU A 765 -42.55 62.37 0.30
N SER A 766 -42.30 61.52 1.31
CA SER A 766 -43.11 61.28 2.53
C SER A 766 -44.45 60.60 2.24
N ASP A 767 -44.60 59.32 2.60
CA ASP A 767 -45.32 58.91 3.81
C ASP A 767 -45.66 57.40 3.82
N THR A 768 -45.32 56.78 4.96
CA THR A 768 -46.05 55.77 5.74
C THR A 768 -46.60 54.46 5.15
N SER A 769 -46.28 53.39 5.91
CA SER A 769 -47.20 52.39 6.51
C SER A 769 -47.11 50.96 5.97
N ASP A 770 -46.80 50.04 6.91
CA ASP A 770 -47.38 48.70 7.19
C ASP A 770 -47.91 47.87 5.99
N GLY A 771 -47.65 46.58 5.82
CA GLY A 771 -47.50 45.49 6.78
C GLY A 771 -48.20 44.25 6.17
N ASP A 772 -47.59 43.08 6.36
CA ASP A 772 -48.11 41.70 6.29
C ASP A 772 -48.67 41.05 5.00
N ASP A 773 -48.13 39.84 4.78
CA ASP A 773 -48.73 38.56 4.31
C ASP A 773 -49.41 38.46 2.93
N GLU A 774 -48.89 37.60 2.04
CA GLU A 774 -49.24 36.16 1.93
C GLU A 774 -48.47 35.52 0.75
N ASN A 775 -48.27 34.19 0.85
CA ASN A 775 -47.52 33.32 -0.06
C ASN A 775 -48.19 33.15 -1.44
N GLU A 776 -47.39 32.95 -2.51
CA GLU A 776 -47.54 31.82 -3.46
C GLU A 776 -46.37 31.75 -4.47
N ASP A 777 -45.73 30.57 -4.48
CA ASP A 777 -45.13 29.82 -5.59
C ASP A 777 -44.02 30.40 -6.48
N ASP A 778 -42.77 30.10 -6.09
CA ASP A 778 -41.59 30.07 -6.97
C ASP A 778 -41.21 28.61 -7.32
N LEU A 779 -41.79 28.09 -8.40
CA LEU A 779 -41.45 26.79 -9.01
C LEU A 779 -40.31 26.91 -10.06
N GLY A 780 -39.39 27.86 -9.91
CA GLY A 780 -38.27 28.06 -10.84
C GLY A 780 -36.93 27.45 -10.39
N ALA A 781 -36.73 27.24 -9.08
CA ALA A 781 -35.38 27.04 -8.53
C ALA A 781 -34.84 25.59 -8.55
N ASP A 782 -35.66 24.58 -8.83
CA ASP A 782 -35.27 23.17 -8.67
C ASP A 782 -34.58 22.57 -9.92
N ALA A 783 -34.79 23.15 -11.10
CA ALA A 783 -34.16 22.72 -12.35
C ALA A 783 -32.70 23.21 -12.47
N GLU A 784 -32.40 24.43 -11.99
CA GLU A 784 -31.03 24.96 -11.92
C GLU A 784 -30.21 24.26 -10.84
N LYS A 785 -30.85 23.80 -9.76
CA LYS A 785 -30.19 23.05 -8.71
C LYS A 785 -29.80 21.63 -9.13
N ARG A 786 -30.60 20.97 -9.99
CA ARG A 786 -30.25 19.68 -10.60
C ARG A 786 -29.14 19.80 -11.64
N LYS A 787 -29.12 20.86 -12.45
CA LYS A 787 -27.99 21.14 -13.37
C LYS A 787 -26.71 21.50 -12.62
N ARG A 788 -26.80 22.20 -11.48
CA ARG A 788 -25.64 22.43 -10.61
C ARG A 788 -25.17 21.15 -9.92
N GLN A 789 -26.07 20.25 -9.51
CA GLN A 789 -25.69 18.96 -8.93
C GLN A 789 -25.07 17.99 -9.95
N GLU A 790 -25.55 17.97 -11.21
CA GLU A 790 -24.90 17.20 -12.28
C GLU A 790 -23.50 17.76 -12.64
N ASN A 791 -23.32 19.07 -12.56
CA ASN A 791 -22.00 19.69 -12.75
C ASN A 791 -21.06 19.46 -11.54
N ASP A 792 -21.57 19.50 -10.31
CA ASP A 792 -20.79 19.22 -9.09
C ASP A 792 -20.38 17.74 -8.98
N GLU A 793 -21.16 16.81 -9.56
CA GLU A 793 -20.80 15.38 -9.65
C GLU A 793 -19.76 15.11 -10.75
N MET A 794 -19.69 15.96 -11.79
CA MET A 794 -18.67 15.90 -12.84
C MET A 794 -17.39 16.66 -12.50
N GLU A 795 -17.40 17.59 -11.53
CA GLU A 795 -16.22 18.37 -11.11
C GLU A 795 -15.21 17.58 -10.25
N TYR A 796 -15.51 16.34 -9.84
CA TYR A 796 -14.55 15.52 -9.09
C TYR A 796 -13.52 14.77 -9.95
N GLU A 797 -13.57 14.87 -11.28
CA GLU A 797 -12.58 14.24 -12.16
C GLU A 797 -11.60 15.20 -12.87
N ASP A 798 -11.79 16.53 -12.81
CA ASP A 798 -10.97 17.47 -13.61
C ASP A 798 -9.97 18.34 -12.81
N ASP A 799 -10.00 18.37 -11.47
CA ASP A 799 -9.14 19.28 -10.67
C ASP A 799 -7.76 18.71 -10.24
N ILE A 800 -7.14 17.82 -11.02
CA ILE A 800 -5.69 17.50 -10.88
C ILE A 800 -4.90 17.77 -12.16
N GLU A 801 -5.47 18.48 -13.13
CA GLU A 801 -4.68 19.09 -14.21
C GLU A 801 -4.95 20.60 -14.22
N ASN A 802 -3.89 21.37 -13.92
CA ASN A 802 -3.73 22.83 -14.06
C ASN A 802 -3.81 23.69 -12.77
N GLU A 803 -2.84 23.54 -11.86
CA GLU A 803 -2.19 24.73 -11.30
C GLU A 803 -0.88 24.98 -12.07
N ASP A 804 -1.01 25.63 -13.22
CA ASP A 804 -0.03 26.57 -13.76
C ASP A 804 -0.73 27.47 -14.78
N GLY A 805 -1.03 28.70 -14.35
CA GLY A 805 -1.12 29.91 -15.19
C GLY A 805 -2.17 29.97 -16.32
N MET A 806 -3.30 30.61 -16.01
CA MET A 806 -4.30 31.18 -16.93
C MET A 806 -3.74 31.87 -18.20
N ASN A 807 -4.21 31.45 -19.38
CA ASN A 807 -5.05 32.25 -20.32
C ASN A 807 -4.97 31.68 -21.75
N SER A 808 -6.02 30.99 -22.18
CA SER A 808 -6.41 30.93 -23.59
C SER A 808 -7.93 30.96 -23.69
N ASP A 809 -8.43 32.04 -24.28
CA ASP A 809 -9.82 32.31 -24.65
C ASP A 809 -9.80 32.69 -26.16
N PRO A 810 -10.93 32.72 -26.88
CA PRO A 810 -11.60 31.59 -27.53
C PRO A 810 -11.72 31.84 -29.06
N ASP A 811 -12.66 31.16 -29.73
CA ASP A 811 -13.15 31.34 -31.11
C ASP A 811 -12.61 30.38 -32.18
N GLU A 812 -13.47 29.42 -32.56
CA GLU A 812 -13.98 29.38 -33.94
C GLU A 812 -15.34 28.68 -33.95
N GLU A 813 -16.40 29.50 -33.97
CA GLU A 813 -17.72 29.11 -34.45
C GLU A 813 -17.66 28.91 -35.98
N THR A 814 -18.16 27.77 -36.47
CA THR A 814 -18.71 27.70 -37.83
C THR A 814 -20.05 26.96 -37.80
N LYS A 815 -21.12 27.78 -37.73
CA LYS A 815 -22.46 27.61 -38.29
C LYS A 815 -22.98 26.18 -38.50
N HIS A 816 -23.84 25.76 -37.57
CA HIS A 816 -24.95 24.86 -37.88
C HIS A 816 -26.15 25.68 -38.37
N GLU A 817 -26.63 25.37 -39.58
CA GLU A 817 -28.03 25.60 -39.95
C GLU A 817 -28.88 24.46 -39.39
N LEU A 818 -30.06 24.86 -38.95
CA LEU A 818 -31.12 24.09 -38.32
C LEU A 818 -31.76 23.12 -39.33
N ASP A 819 -32.21 21.95 -38.86
CA ASP A 819 -33.64 21.71 -38.73
C ASP A 819 -33.94 20.42 -37.95
N ASN A 820 -34.91 20.56 -37.05
CA ASN A 820 -35.56 19.51 -36.30
C ASN A 820 -36.45 18.67 -37.23
N GLU A 821 -36.66 17.40 -36.87
CA GLU A 821 -37.98 16.80 -36.57
C GLU A 821 -37.99 15.28 -36.81
N ASP A 822 -38.43 14.59 -35.76
CA ASP A 822 -39.30 13.41 -35.75
C ASP A 822 -38.79 12.03 -36.22
N ASP A 823 -38.61 11.16 -35.22
CA ASP A 823 -38.95 9.74 -35.27
C ASP A 823 -40.44 9.56 -35.66
N PRO A 824 -40.86 8.48 -36.38
CA PRO A 824 -41.07 7.21 -35.66
C PRO A 824 -40.91 5.89 -36.46
N ALA A 825 -40.80 4.83 -35.66
CA ALA A 825 -40.96 3.39 -35.85
C ALA A 825 -41.72 2.83 -37.08
N GLU A 826 -41.26 1.68 -37.62
CA GLU A 826 -41.98 0.38 -37.57
C GLU A 826 -41.29 -0.77 -38.36
N SER A 827 -41.14 -1.91 -37.66
CA SER A 827 -41.43 -3.33 -38.02
C SER A 827 -41.02 -4.03 -39.35
N GLY A 828 -40.75 -5.34 -39.22
CA GLY A 828 -40.81 -6.37 -40.29
C GLY A 828 -39.50 -7.17 -40.45
N VAL A 829 -39.20 -8.24 -39.69
CA VAL A 829 -39.75 -9.62 -39.67
C VAL A 829 -39.28 -10.50 -40.85
N GLU A 830 -38.70 -11.65 -40.46
CA GLU A 830 -38.56 -12.94 -41.18
C GLU A 830 -37.57 -13.03 -42.36
N SER A 831 -36.85 -14.14 -42.61
CA SER A 831 -36.69 -15.45 -41.98
C SER A 831 -35.76 -16.29 -42.88
N GLU A 832 -35.01 -17.22 -42.28
CA GLU A 832 -34.75 -18.60 -42.81
C GLU A 832 -33.96 -18.73 -44.14
N GLU A 833 -33.13 -19.74 -44.42
CA GLU A 833 -32.82 -21.05 -43.85
C GLU A 833 -31.62 -21.63 -44.64
N ASN A 834 -30.87 -22.57 -44.03
CA ASN A 834 -30.33 -23.84 -44.58
C ASN A 834 -29.45 -23.82 -45.86
N ASP A 835 -28.46 -24.68 -46.11
CA ASP A 835 -27.94 -25.88 -45.44
C ASP A 835 -26.54 -26.21 -46.03
N GLU A 836 -25.80 -26.99 -45.25
CA GLU A 836 -24.78 -28.02 -45.56
C GLU A 836 -23.97 -28.10 -46.89
N GLY A 837 -22.69 -28.51 -46.73
CA GLY A 837 -22.08 -29.50 -47.65
C GLY A 837 -20.66 -29.29 -48.20
N HIS A 838 -19.64 -29.40 -47.34
CA HIS A 838 -18.33 -30.05 -47.54
C HIS A 838 -17.66 -30.19 -48.96
N LEU A 839 -16.44 -29.61 -49.12
CA LEU A 839 -15.11 -30.26 -49.31
C LEU A 839 -14.14 -29.48 -50.24
N SER A 840 -12.90 -29.31 -49.73
CA SER A 840 -11.63 -28.94 -50.43
C SER A 840 -11.62 -27.59 -51.16
N ASP A 841 -10.59 -26.74 -51.12
CA ASP A 841 -9.17 -27.04 -51.12
C ASP A 841 -8.36 -25.79 -50.73
N SER A 842 -7.08 -26.04 -50.46
CA SER A 842 -6.02 -25.08 -50.13
C SER A 842 -5.98 -23.78 -50.97
N SER A 843 -6.36 -22.64 -50.39
CA SER A 843 -5.96 -21.32 -50.95
C SER A 843 -6.04 -20.12 -49.99
N ASN A 844 -6.34 -20.29 -48.68
CA ASN A 844 -6.61 -19.15 -47.79
C ASN A 844 -5.54 -18.81 -46.73
N LYS A 845 -4.31 -19.34 -46.87
CA LYS A 845 -3.17 -18.96 -46.01
C LYS A 845 -2.39 -17.74 -46.51
N THR A 846 -2.59 -17.31 -47.73
CA THR A 846 -1.95 -16.11 -48.32
C THR A 846 -2.76 -14.84 -48.05
N ALA A 847 -4.10 -14.89 -48.11
CA ALA A 847 -4.96 -13.71 -47.92
C ALA A 847 -4.99 -13.18 -46.46
N LYS A 848 -4.86 -14.05 -45.44
CA LYS A 848 -4.86 -13.64 -44.02
C LYS A 848 -3.50 -13.10 -43.55
N LEU A 849 -2.42 -13.42 -44.27
CA LEU A 849 -1.09 -12.83 -44.08
C LEU A 849 -1.01 -11.46 -44.76
N GLU A 850 -1.64 -11.29 -45.92
CA GLU A 850 -1.77 -10.00 -46.60
C GLU A 850 -2.65 -9.01 -45.83
N GLY A 851 -3.74 -9.46 -45.21
CA GLY A 851 -4.57 -8.59 -44.34
C GLY A 851 -3.87 -8.15 -43.05
N ARG A 852 -3.00 -9.00 -42.47
CA ARG A 852 -2.20 -8.64 -41.29
C ARG A 852 -1.03 -7.73 -41.64
N LEU A 853 -0.36 -7.97 -42.78
CA LEU A 853 0.67 -7.09 -43.33
C LEU A 853 0.10 -5.73 -43.75
N ALA A 854 -1.12 -5.70 -44.30
CA ALA A 854 -1.85 -4.48 -44.64
C ALA A 854 -2.31 -3.70 -43.40
N ALA A 855 -2.77 -4.37 -42.34
CA ALA A 855 -3.13 -3.70 -41.09
C ALA A 855 -1.91 -3.18 -40.30
N THR A 856 -0.77 -3.89 -40.35
CA THR A 856 0.50 -3.37 -39.83
C THR A 856 1.10 -2.28 -40.71
N LYS A 857 0.91 -2.33 -42.04
CA LYS A 857 1.27 -1.23 -42.94
C LYS A 857 0.40 -0.01 -42.69
N LEU A 858 -0.92 -0.16 -42.53
CA LEU A 858 -1.84 0.94 -42.23
C LEU A 858 -1.60 1.53 -40.83
N LYS A 859 -1.23 0.74 -39.82
CA LYS A 859 -0.81 1.28 -38.50
C LYS A 859 0.57 1.93 -38.54
N LYS A 860 1.50 1.40 -39.32
CA LYS A 860 2.83 1.98 -39.50
C LYS A 860 2.77 3.26 -40.33
N GLU A 861 1.95 3.29 -41.39
CA GLU A 861 1.62 4.48 -42.17
C GLU A 861 0.82 5.50 -41.35
N ARG A 862 -0.06 5.07 -40.44
CA ARG A 862 -0.79 5.97 -39.52
C ARG A 862 0.11 6.56 -38.42
N ASN A 863 1.07 5.80 -37.91
CA ASN A 863 2.06 6.31 -36.96
C ASN A 863 3.15 7.14 -37.66
N GLU A 864 3.61 6.74 -38.85
CA GLU A 864 4.50 7.53 -39.70
C GLU A 864 3.80 8.79 -40.22
N THR A 865 2.48 8.80 -40.42
CA THR A 865 1.73 10.03 -40.73
C THR A 865 1.47 10.89 -39.50
N VAL A 866 1.32 10.33 -38.29
CA VAL A 866 1.21 11.14 -37.06
C VAL A 866 2.57 11.72 -36.65
N GLU A 867 3.66 10.96 -36.79
CA GLU A 867 5.04 11.45 -36.63
C GLU A 867 5.39 12.42 -37.77
N ASN A 868 5.04 12.15 -39.03
CA ASN A 868 5.20 13.14 -40.10
C ASN A 868 4.26 14.34 -39.92
N LEU A 869 3.09 14.22 -39.29
CA LEU A 869 2.21 15.37 -39.01
C LEU A 869 2.72 16.17 -37.81
N GLN A 870 3.41 15.54 -36.85
CA GLN A 870 4.10 16.22 -35.75
C GLN A 870 5.42 16.83 -36.19
N GLU A 871 6.17 16.16 -37.08
CA GLU A 871 7.38 16.66 -37.73
C GLU A 871 7.04 17.68 -38.83
N GLN A 872 5.91 17.58 -39.52
CA GLN A 872 5.40 18.62 -40.43
C GLN A 872 4.71 19.74 -39.67
N LYS A 873 4.11 19.52 -38.48
CA LYS A 873 3.68 20.62 -37.60
C LYS A 873 4.89 21.30 -36.99
N GLN A 874 5.90 20.57 -36.52
CA GLN A 874 7.17 21.13 -36.07
C GLN A 874 7.88 21.82 -37.23
N ALA A 875 8.01 21.21 -38.41
CA ALA A 875 8.63 21.79 -39.60
C ALA A 875 7.80 22.87 -40.27
N GLN A 876 6.47 22.92 -40.14
CA GLN A 876 5.64 24.09 -40.52
C GLN A 876 5.74 25.18 -39.46
N ILE A 877 5.95 24.85 -38.18
CA ILE A 877 6.37 25.82 -37.16
C ILE A 877 7.78 26.33 -37.50
N THR A 878 8.72 25.49 -37.96
CA THR A 878 10.08 25.87 -38.39
C THR A 878 10.14 26.51 -39.79
N GLN A 879 9.18 26.27 -40.67
CA GLN A 879 9.08 26.92 -41.98
C GLN A 879 8.27 28.22 -41.91
N LYS A 880 7.26 28.34 -41.04
CA LYS A 880 6.68 29.65 -40.65
C LYS A 880 7.65 30.50 -39.84
N ARG A 881 8.71 29.93 -39.22
CA ARG A 881 9.84 30.67 -38.64
C ARG A 881 10.69 31.45 -39.67
N SER A 882 10.50 31.26 -40.98
CA SER A 882 11.32 31.92 -42.02
C SER A 882 10.89 33.35 -42.41
N LYS A 883 9.83 33.89 -41.80
CA LYS A 883 9.43 35.31 -41.93
C LYS A 883 9.32 36.00 -40.57
N LYS A 884 10.31 35.82 -39.68
CA LYS A 884 10.36 36.52 -38.40
C LYS A 884 11.25 37.76 -38.46
N LEU A 885 10.77 38.86 -37.87
CA LEU A 885 11.60 39.99 -37.47
C LEU A 885 12.63 39.46 -36.47
N LYS A 886 13.91 39.42 -36.83
CA LYS A 886 14.98 39.15 -35.85
C LYS A 886 15.05 40.36 -34.91
N LEU A 887 14.60 40.16 -33.67
CA LEU A 887 14.63 41.17 -32.61
C LEU A 887 16.04 41.30 -31.99
N THR A 888 16.86 40.26 -32.12
CA THR A 888 18.27 40.30 -31.72
C THR A 888 19.15 41.01 -32.75
N VAL A 889 19.96 41.95 -32.26
CA VAL A 889 20.87 42.76 -33.09
C VAL A 889 22.33 42.40 -32.84
N HIS A 890 22.67 42.09 -31.59
CA HIS A 890 24.04 41.79 -31.20
C HIS A 890 24.06 40.69 -30.15
N VAL A 891 24.93 39.71 -30.37
CA VAL A 891 25.21 38.64 -29.41
C VAL A 891 26.73 38.61 -29.26
N GLU A 892 27.21 38.92 -28.07
CA GLU A 892 28.61 38.87 -27.70
C GLU A 892 28.81 37.80 -26.64
N SER A 893 29.85 36.98 -26.79
CA SER A 893 30.25 36.09 -25.70
C SER A 893 31.75 36.16 -25.52
N ALA A 894 32.15 36.44 -24.29
CA ALA A 894 33.54 36.60 -23.88
C ALA A 894 33.73 35.85 -22.56
N ASP A 895 34.50 34.76 -22.61
CA ASP A 895 34.82 33.89 -21.46
C ASP A 895 33.61 33.49 -20.61
N LEU A 896 33.35 34.20 -19.51
CA LEU A 896 32.27 33.91 -18.55
C LEU A 896 31.04 34.80 -18.73
N ASN A 897 31.10 35.77 -19.64
CA ASN A 897 30.03 36.74 -19.86
C ASN A 897 29.38 36.52 -21.22
N PHE A 898 28.04 36.51 -21.21
CA PHE A 898 27.22 36.37 -22.40
C PHE A 898 26.25 37.54 -22.49
N GLU A 899 26.37 38.36 -23.52
CA GLU A 899 25.58 39.58 -23.72
C GLU A 899 24.70 39.48 -24.96
N VAL A 900 23.40 39.78 -24.82
CA VAL A 900 22.43 39.81 -25.93
C VAL A 900 21.69 41.13 -25.95
N HIS A 901 21.60 41.74 -27.13
CA HIS A 901 20.92 43.02 -27.35
C HIS A 901 19.64 42.81 -28.15
N TYR A 902 18.51 43.18 -27.53
CA TYR A 902 17.19 43.18 -28.15
C TYR A 902 16.75 44.62 -28.44
N ILE A 903 16.31 44.91 -29.68
CA ILE A 903 15.74 46.21 -30.05
C ILE A 903 14.25 46.07 -30.30
N LEU A 904 13.45 46.84 -29.56
CA LEU A 904 11.98 46.87 -29.71
C LEU A 904 11.57 48.24 -30.27
N HIS A 905 10.81 48.25 -31.37
CA HIS A 905 10.43 49.44 -32.12
C HIS A 905 8.95 49.78 -31.90
N LYS A 906 8.65 50.90 -31.21
CA LYS A 906 7.27 51.38 -30.95
C LYS A 906 6.35 50.41 -30.20
N GLU A 907 6.91 49.45 -29.47
CA GLU A 907 6.17 48.47 -28.66
C GLU A 907 6.08 48.93 -27.20
N PRO A 908 5.05 48.50 -26.44
CA PRO A 908 4.93 48.83 -25.01
C PRO A 908 6.17 48.39 -24.22
N HIS A 909 6.53 49.13 -23.17
CA HIS A 909 7.65 48.77 -22.30
C HIS A 909 7.49 47.35 -21.76
N ILE A 910 8.42 46.47 -22.11
CA ILE A 910 8.46 45.09 -21.62
C ILE A 910 9.38 45.07 -20.39
N LEU A 911 8.87 44.60 -19.26
CA LEU A 911 9.72 44.25 -18.11
C LEU A 911 10.39 42.90 -18.39
N LEU A 912 11.52 42.91 -19.10
CA LEU A 912 12.32 41.71 -19.38
C LEU A 912 12.70 40.91 -18.11
N SER A 913 12.72 41.57 -16.95
CA SER A 913 12.91 40.94 -15.63
C SER A 913 11.78 40.00 -15.19
N GLN A 914 10.54 40.17 -15.69
CA GLN A 914 9.43 39.27 -15.37
C GLN A 914 9.50 37.95 -16.17
N PHE A 915 10.13 37.96 -17.35
CA PHE A 915 10.27 36.79 -18.23
C PHE A 915 11.37 35.83 -17.76
N LEU A 916 12.46 36.37 -17.23
CA LEU A 916 13.58 35.59 -16.70
C LEU A 916 13.25 34.79 -15.44
N ASN A 917 12.11 35.05 -14.79
CA ASN A 917 11.59 34.24 -13.68
C ASN A 917 10.61 33.14 -14.16
N MET A 918 10.13 33.21 -15.41
CA MET A 918 9.22 32.23 -16.01
C MET A 918 9.93 31.23 -16.95
N CYS A 919 11.10 31.58 -17.47
CA CYS A 919 12.00 30.71 -18.24
C CYS A 919 13.10 30.15 -17.34
#